data_AF-A0A6A4NEN9-F1
#
_entry.id   AF-A0A6A4NEN9-F1
#
_cell.length_a   1.000
_cell.length_b   1.000
_cell.length_c   1.000
_cell.angle_alpha   90.00
_cell.angle_beta   90.00
_cell.angle_gamma   90.00
#
_symmetry.space_group_name_H-M   'P 1'
#
loop_
_entity.id
_entity.type
_entity.pdbx_description
1 polymer ?
#
loop_
_entity_poly.entity_id
_entity_poly.type
_entity_poly.pdbx_seq_one_letter_code
_entity_poly.pdbx_strand_id
1 'polypeptide(L)'
;MAFHVPPPGAPRPRNNTPQSQPPNINATPDSLSANFHNLNLNRPPITSNPVSRPPPFAQPPQFASSAASAGIRAPSPTFSRPGPPPGPPVRPAGPPSGPPLSSLPPNVAPGRPTGPPPGQPPTFASRPIPNVAAPFSGVPPPGGSLPTRPFASPPPTMGARPGPSPFNSPPMSTPPVMPLTSAPSHLMNNGPPAFSGGAFPGPQRFPAAGGVPQQPIGPPTMRAPPGPAVQPQPPYPMPVQGTMQPPASPFGAPWQMQSQQVAPPPPVPVPSAPRMFHMPPALPNQSMSTTISTAVGQTGAPMAGPSKIDPNQIPRPSPGSSVVLHETRQGNQATIPPPATSDYIVRDTGNCGPRYMRCTINQIPFTADLLSTSGMQLAMLVQPLALPHPSEEPIHVVDFGESGPVRCSRCKAYINPFMKFIDQGRRFICNLCGFSDETPRDYHCNLGPDGRRRDADERPELCRGAVEFVATKEFMVREPMPAVYFFLIDVSMIAVQTGATAAACSAISQVIKDLPEGPRTRVGIATFDSTIHFYNLKRALQQPLMLIVPDVQDVYTPLQTDIIVPLSECHQHLELLLESIPTIFQNNRTSESAFGAAIKAAFLAMKDTGGKLLVFQSVLPSIGIGALSAREAEGRTNISAGEKEANKLLQPADKAFMELAVEFAEYQVCVDVFVTTQTYVDIASISVIPRTTGGQVYLYYLFSALSDPAKLYNDLRWNITRPQGFEAVMRVRCSQGIQVQEYHGNFCKRIPTDVDLPGIDCDKTFMVTLKHDDKLQDGSECAFQCALLYTTINGERRIRVITLSLPVTSMLTNLFRAADLDTQFCCFLKQAANEVPSKPLPLVREQVTNLCINALFSYRKYCATVSSSGQLILPEALKLLPLYTLALTKSTGLRTEGKIDEWSFWLNYVSSLSTPLAIPLVYPRMVAIHDLDSKEDEESVIPSFLPLSSEHISDDGVYLLENGHDCLIYIGDSVNPDIVLRLFGVATVEEIPLLFVLQQYDNSLSKKLNEVVNEIRRQRCSYLRFKLCKKGDPSG
;
A
#
# COMPACT_ATOMS: atom_id res chain seq x y z
N MET A 1 70.15 -51.26 12.57
CA MET A 1 69.34 -52.20 11.75
C MET A 1 67.97 -51.56 11.54
N ALA A 2 67.23 -51.74 10.45
CA ALA A 2 67.57 -51.97 9.03
C ALA A 2 66.26 -51.77 8.21
N PHE A 3 66.37 -51.23 7.01
CA PHE A 3 65.33 -50.71 6.10
C PHE A 3 64.10 -51.60 5.69
N HIS A 4 63.09 -50.92 5.12
CA HIS A 4 62.10 -51.37 4.08
C HIS A 4 60.97 -52.37 4.47
N VAL A 5 59.65 -52.25 4.16
CA VAL A 5 58.80 -51.61 3.08
C VAL A 5 58.94 -52.34 1.72
N PRO A 6 57.89 -52.75 0.92
CA PRO A 6 56.47 -52.34 0.82
C PRO A 6 55.43 -53.54 0.78
N PRO A 7 54.41 -53.69 -0.15
CA PRO A 7 53.01 -53.23 0.05
C PRO A 7 51.89 -54.33 -0.19
N PRO A 8 50.72 -54.17 -0.90
CA PRO A 8 49.43 -54.71 -0.38
C PRO A 8 48.61 -55.66 -1.31
N GLY A 9 47.48 -56.22 -0.82
CA GLY A 9 46.43 -56.76 -1.70
C GLY A 9 45.34 -57.66 -1.08
N ALA A 10 44.08 -57.39 -1.46
CA ALA A 10 42.89 -58.26 -1.38
C ALA A 10 42.28 -58.63 0.03
N PRO A 11 40.97 -58.99 0.12
CA PRO A 11 40.18 -58.71 1.34
C PRO A 11 39.26 -59.83 1.89
N ARG A 12 38.83 -59.68 3.17
CA ARG A 12 37.50 -60.01 3.79
C ARG A 12 37.66 -60.19 5.33
N PRO A 13 36.58 -60.11 6.14
CA PRO A 13 35.34 -59.34 6.02
C PRO A 13 35.17 -58.34 7.21
N ARG A 14 34.14 -57.49 7.20
CA ARG A 14 33.71 -56.68 8.37
C ARG A 14 32.20 -56.77 8.59
N ASN A 15 31.79 -56.88 9.86
CA ASN A 15 30.41 -56.58 10.27
C ASN A 15 30.17 -55.07 10.16
N ASN A 16 29.02 -54.68 9.62
CA ASN A 16 28.57 -53.29 9.58
C ASN A 16 27.29 -53.12 10.42
N THR A 17 27.39 -52.33 11.50
CA THR A 17 26.26 -51.60 12.10
C THR A 17 26.52 -50.12 11.87
N PRO A 18 25.77 -49.42 11.00
CA PRO A 18 26.03 -48.01 10.71
C PRO A 18 25.57 -47.10 11.86
N GLN A 19 26.45 -46.20 12.30
CA GLN A 19 26.01 -44.95 12.95
C GLN A 19 25.56 -43.97 11.86
N SER A 20 24.57 -43.13 12.15
CA SER A 20 24.00 -42.19 11.19
C SER A 20 24.92 -40.99 10.92
N GLN A 21 25.20 -40.75 9.63
CA GLN A 21 25.67 -39.46 9.12
C GLN A 21 24.46 -38.63 8.64
N PRO A 22 24.54 -37.29 8.62
CA PRO A 22 23.51 -36.45 8.01
C PRO A 22 23.41 -36.72 6.48
N PRO A 23 22.20 -36.62 5.89
CA PRO A 23 22.00 -36.95 4.48
C PRO A 23 22.65 -35.92 3.55
N ASN A 24 23.35 -36.41 2.53
CA ASN A 24 23.99 -35.57 1.52
C ASN A 24 22.97 -35.23 0.40
N ILE A 25 22.58 -33.94 0.28
CA ILE A 25 21.50 -33.51 -0.61
C ILE A 25 22.01 -33.31 -2.04
N ASN A 26 22.09 -34.41 -2.80
CA ASN A 26 22.18 -34.36 -4.27
C ASN A 26 20.77 -34.54 -4.87
N ALA A 27 19.96 -33.49 -4.84
CA ALA A 27 18.72 -33.43 -5.62
C ALA A 27 19.06 -33.14 -7.10
N THR A 28 18.38 -33.80 -8.04
CA THR A 28 18.57 -33.54 -9.47
C THR A 28 17.93 -32.21 -9.88
N PRO A 29 18.59 -31.36 -10.70
CA PRO A 29 18.09 -30.03 -11.07
C PRO A 29 16.69 -30.02 -11.69
N ASP A 30 16.33 -31.08 -12.41
CA ASP A 30 15.07 -31.17 -13.17
C ASP A 30 13.81 -31.26 -12.29
N SER A 31 13.96 -31.69 -11.03
CA SER A 31 12.85 -31.72 -10.07
C SER A 31 12.40 -30.33 -9.62
N LEU A 32 13.34 -29.37 -9.59
CA LEU A 32 13.06 -27.96 -9.32
C LEU A 32 12.45 -27.29 -10.57
N SER A 33 13.04 -27.48 -11.74
CA SER A 33 12.63 -26.79 -12.98
C SER A 33 11.16 -27.04 -13.36
N ALA A 34 10.63 -28.24 -13.10
CA ALA A 34 9.24 -28.60 -13.37
C ALA A 34 8.22 -27.70 -12.62
N ASN A 35 8.48 -27.36 -11.36
CA ASN A 35 7.54 -26.59 -10.52
C ASN A 35 7.42 -25.10 -10.93
N PHE A 36 8.41 -24.55 -11.66
CA PHE A 36 8.42 -23.13 -12.04
C PHE A 36 7.60 -22.82 -13.32
N HIS A 37 7.24 -23.81 -14.13
CA HIS A 37 6.66 -23.59 -15.47
C HIS A 37 5.14 -23.30 -15.49
N ASN A 38 4.44 -23.43 -14.36
CA ASN A 38 2.96 -23.43 -14.32
C ASN A 38 2.27 -22.05 -14.32
N LEU A 39 3.00 -20.93 -14.43
CA LEU A 39 2.43 -19.57 -14.37
C LEU A 39 2.60 -18.78 -15.69
N ASN A 40 2.01 -19.30 -16.77
CA ASN A 40 1.88 -18.57 -18.03
C ASN A 40 0.57 -17.75 -18.04
N LEU A 41 0.61 -16.56 -17.43
CA LEU A 41 -0.55 -15.69 -17.14
C LEU A 41 -1.34 -15.21 -18.38
N ASN A 42 -0.82 -15.39 -19.60
CA ASN A 42 -1.44 -14.95 -20.85
C ASN A 42 -2.31 -16.02 -21.55
N ARG A 43 -2.65 -17.12 -20.88
CA ARG A 43 -3.51 -18.18 -21.46
C ARG A 43 -4.99 -17.73 -21.47
N PRO A 44 -5.67 -17.69 -22.62
CA PRO A 44 -7.12 -17.46 -22.66
C PRO A 44 -7.89 -18.65 -22.05
N PRO A 45 -9.13 -18.45 -21.56
CA PRO A 45 -9.92 -19.51 -20.95
C PRO A 45 -10.23 -20.64 -21.93
N ILE A 46 -10.23 -21.88 -21.44
CA ILE A 46 -10.61 -23.06 -22.22
C ILE A 46 -12.13 -23.19 -22.17
N THR A 47 -12.83 -22.71 -23.21
CA THR A 47 -14.27 -22.92 -23.35
C THR A 47 -14.57 -24.16 -24.19
N SER A 48 -15.12 -25.19 -23.56
CA SER A 48 -15.44 -26.49 -24.14
C SER A 48 -16.81 -26.48 -24.85
N ASN A 49 -16.88 -25.94 -26.07
CA ASN A 49 -18.02 -26.22 -26.97
C ASN A 49 -17.66 -26.13 -28.47
N PRO A 50 -18.02 -27.14 -29.31
CA PRO A 50 -17.62 -27.20 -30.71
C PRO A 50 -18.56 -26.40 -31.63
N VAL A 51 -18.39 -25.08 -31.69
CA VAL A 51 -19.09 -24.26 -32.71
C VAL A 51 -18.53 -24.57 -34.11
N SER A 52 -19.42 -24.85 -35.06
CA SER A 52 -19.09 -25.34 -36.39
C SER A 52 -18.33 -24.31 -37.24
N ARG A 53 -17.23 -24.75 -37.85
CA ARG A 53 -16.29 -23.92 -38.61
C ARG A 53 -16.84 -23.56 -40.00
N PRO A 54 -16.94 -22.27 -40.38
CA PRO A 54 -17.18 -21.87 -41.77
C PRO A 54 -15.99 -22.26 -42.67
N PRO A 55 -16.21 -22.54 -43.98
CA PRO A 55 -15.12 -22.84 -44.91
C PRO A 55 -14.29 -21.57 -45.23
N PRO A 56 -12.97 -21.71 -45.47
CA PRO A 56 -12.12 -20.57 -45.79
C PRO A 56 -12.35 -20.08 -47.23
N PHE A 57 -12.80 -18.83 -47.39
CA PHE A 57 -12.71 -18.12 -48.65
C PHE A 57 -11.42 -17.30 -48.76
N ALA A 58 -11.01 -17.01 -49.99
CA ALA A 58 -9.62 -16.74 -50.35
C ALA A 58 -9.21 -15.25 -50.41
N GLN A 59 -7.99 -15.02 -50.92
CA GLN A 59 -7.23 -13.77 -50.94
C GLN A 59 -7.94 -12.55 -51.57
N PRO A 60 -7.52 -11.32 -51.22
CA PRO A 60 -7.90 -10.12 -51.96
C PRO A 60 -7.34 -10.12 -53.40
N PRO A 61 -8.00 -9.44 -54.35
CA PRO A 61 -7.72 -9.61 -55.78
C PRO A 61 -6.51 -8.81 -56.29
N GLN A 62 -5.89 -9.33 -57.36
CA GLN A 62 -5.08 -8.54 -58.30
C GLN A 62 -5.69 -8.59 -59.70
N PHE A 63 -5.51 -7.53 -60.48
CA PHE A 63 -6.06 -7.39 -61.82
C PHE A 63 -5.38 -8.35 -62.82
N ALA A 64 -6.19 -8.99 -63.67
CA ALA A 64 -5.68 -9.71 -64.82
C ALA A 64 -5.60 -8.79 -66.05
N SER A 65 -4.40 -8.60 -66.59
CA SER A 65 -4.20 -8.28 -68.00
C SER A 65 -4.02 -9.60 -68.79
N SER A 66 -4.30 -9.57 -70.09
CA SER A 66 -4.67 -10.77 -70.85
C SER A 66 -3.52 -11.51 -71.55
N ALA A 67 -3.51 -12.83 -71.37
CA ALA A 67 -3.10 -13.89 -72.31
C ALA A 67 -1.60 -14.18 -72.59
N ALA A 68 -1.30 -15.49 -72.54
CA ALA A 68 -0.29 -16.26 -73.33
C ALA A 68 1.22 -15.90 -73.23
N SER A 69 2.17 -16.84 -73.28
CA SER A 69 2.11 -18.33 -73.19
C SER A 69 3.53 -18.95 -73.07
N ALA A 70 3.65 -20.07 -72.34
CA ALA A 70 4.73 -21.09 -72.39
C ALA A 70 6.19 -20.69 -72.05
N GLY A 71 6.91 -21.56 -71.29
CA GLY A 71 8.36 -21.41 -71.02
C GLY A 71 8.88 -22.28 -69.87
N ILE A 72 9.49 -23.43 -70.18
CA ILE A 72 9.93 -24.49 -69.24
C ILE A 72 11.39 -24.29 -68.72
N ARG A 73 11.72 -24.86 -67.54
CA ARG A 73 13.06 -25.16 -66.90
C ARG A 73 13.76 -24.09 -66.01
N ALA A 74 13.69 -24.31 -64.69
CA ALA A 74 14.75 -24.77 -63.73
C ALA A 74 16.27 -24.67 -64.08
N PRO A 75 17.24 -24.70 -63.10
CA PRO A 75 17.14 -24.74 -61.62
C PRO A 75 18.13 -23.78 -60.84
N SER A 76 18.25 -24.02 -59.52
CA SER A 76 19.15 -23.49 -58.44
C SER A 76 20.69 -23.70 -58.67
N PRO A 77 21.68 -23.39 -57.75
CA PRO A 77 21.60 -23.05 -56.29
C PRO A 77 22.70 -22.11 -55.64
N THR A 78 22.67 -22.02 -54.28
CA THR A 78 23.80 -21.96 -53.28
C THR A 78 24.69 -20.71 -52.97
N PHE A 79 24.67 -20.29 -51.67
CA PHE A 79 25.73 -19.70 -50.78
C PHE A 79 26.58 -18.46 -51.21
N SER A 80 26.91 -17.47 -50.36
CA SER A 80 27.79 -17.55 -49.15
C SER A 80 27.76 -16.30 -48.21
N ARG A 81 28.49 -16.35 -47.08
CA ARG A 81 28.79 -15.29 -46.05
C ARG A 81 30.34 -15.19 -45.89
N PRO A 82 31.02 -14.36 -45.03
CA PRO A 82 30.69 -13.12 -44.28
C PRO A 82 31.74 -11.95 -44.43
N GLY A 83 31.64 -10.82 -43.71
CA GLY A 83 32.73 -9.80 -43.60
C GLY A 83 32.45 -8.52 -42.74
N PRO A 84 33.45 -7.81 -42.14
CA PRO A 84 33.27 -6.67 -41.20
C PRO A 84 33.97 -5.30 -41.57
N PRO A 85 33.80 -4.20 -40.78
CA PRO A 85 34.40 -2.87 -41.03
C PRO A 85 35.34 -2.28 -39.93
N PRO A 86 36.38 -1.48 -40.30
CA PRO A 86 36.93 -0.38 -39.47
C PRO A 86 37.35 0.91 -40.27
N GLY A 87 37.94 1.93 -39.62
CA GLY A 87 38.08 3.34 -40.12
C GLY A 87 39.46 3.91 -40.58
N PRO A 88 39.97 5.06 -40.05
CA PRO A 88 40.05 6.34 -40.82
C PRO A 88 41.44 7.08 -40.95
N PRO A 89 41.53 8.19 -41.76
CA PRO A 89 42.66 9.18 -41.83
C PRO A 89 42.28 10.66 -41.47
N VAL A 90 43.20 11.67 -41.63
CA VAL A 90 43.18 12.97 -40.88
C VAL A 90 43.85 14.23 -41.57
N ARG A 91 43.35 15.47 -41.29
CA ARG A 91 43.94 16.87 -41.44
C ARG A 91 44.13 17.50 -42.86
N PRO A 92 44.54 18.80 -43.06
CA PRO A 92 44.82 20.00 -42.18
C PRO A 92 44.03 21.30 -42.63
N ALA A 93 44.28 22.58 -42.28
CA ALA A 93 44.54 23.43 -41.10
C ALA A 93 44.63 24.94 -41.54
N GLY A 94 44.13 25.96 -40.79
CA GLY A 94 44.37 27.42 -41.08
C GLY A 94 43.32 28.46 -40.55
N PRO A 95 43.70 29.63 -39.95
CA PRO A 95 42.80 30.71 -39.45
C PRO A 95 43.10 32.10 -40.14
N PRO A 96 42.73 33.34 -39.64
CA PRO A 96 41.96 33.82 -38.47
C PRO A 96 40.99 35.04 -38.72
N SER A 97 40.65 35.79 -37.66
CA SER A 97 40.22 37.23 -37.59
C SER A 97 38.72 37.61 -37.61
N GLY A 98 38.41 38.90 -37.36
CA GLY A 98 37.16 39.38 -36.72
C GLY A 98 36.31 40.43 -37.48
N PRO A 99 35.61 41.35 -36.78
CA PRO A 99 34.40 42.06 -37.26
C PRO A 99 34.67 43.28 -38.18
N PRO A 100 33.62 43.87 -38.79
CA PRO A 100 33.32 45.26 -38.40
C PRO A 100 31.85 45.78 -38.51
N LEU A 101 31.54 46.72 -37.61
CA LEU A 101 30.84 48.02 -37.80
C LEU A 101 29.36 48.17 -38.18
N SER A 102 28.89 49.40 -37.92
CA SER A 102 27.53 49.93 -37.94
C SER A 102 27.46 51.30 -38.65
N SER A 103 26.30 51.70 -39.17
CA SER A 103 25.84 53.09 -39.50
C SER A 103 24.60 53.05 -40.42
N LEU A 104 23.75 54.08 -40.63
CA LEU A 104 23.27 55.26 -39.87
C LEU A 104 21.90 55.70 -40.53
N PRO A 105 21.08 56.59 -39.92
CA PRO A 105 19.72 56.96 -40.41
C PRO A 105 19.73 58.27 -41.26
N PRO A 106 18.59 58.94 -41.60
CA PRO A 106 17.92 59.86 -40.63
C PRO A 106 16.40 60.16 -40.80
N ASN A 107 15.78 60.71 -39.73
CA ASN A 107 14.57 61.57 -39.67
C ASN A 107 13.19 60.98 -40.14
N VAL A 108 12.01 61.45 -39.70
CA VAL A 108 11.56 62.75 -39.14
C VAL A 108 10.69 62.59 -37.87
N ALA A 109 10.63 63.64 -37.03
CA ALA A 109 9.73 63.83 -35.87
C ALA A 109 9.19 65.29 -35.89
N PRO A 110 8.29 65.78 -34.99
CA PRO A 110 7.74 65.19 -33.75
C PRO A 110 6.21 65.36 -33.52
N GLY A 111 5.69 64.81 -32.41
CA GLY A 111 4.33 65.11 -31.90
C GLY A 111 3.99 64.46 -30.55
N ARG A 112 3.73 65.27 -29.50
CA ARG A 112 3.27 64.92 -28.13
C ARG A 112 2.33 66.05 -27.65
N PRO A 113 1.58 65.98 -26.53
CA PRO A 113 1.45 64.94 -25.47
C PRO A 113 0.01 64.32 -25.45
N THR A 114 -0.49 63.49 -24.50
CA THR A 114 -0.39 63.38 -23.02
C THR A 114 -0.77 61.96 -22.50
N GLY A 115 -0.61 61.69 -21.19
CA GLY A 115 -1.32 60.61 -20.46
C GLY A 115 -0.59 59.26 -20.26
N PRO A 116 -0.67 58.61 -19.06
CA PRO A 116 -0.06 57.30 -18.78
C PRO A 116 -1.05 56.17 -18.39
N PRO A 117 -0.64 54.90 -18.52
CA PRO A 117 -1.07 53.82 -17.62
C PRO A 117 0.11 53.00 -17.02
N PRO A 118 -0.09 52.23 -15.92
CA PRO A 118 1.02 51.59 -15.17
C PRO A 118 1.16 50.05 -15.33
N GLY A 119 2.36 49.55 -15.01
CA GLY A 119 2.50 48.49 -13.99
C GLY A 119 2.32 47.00 -14.33
N GLN A 120 3.36 46.39 -14.92
CA GLN A 120 3.89 45.00 -14.73
C GLN A 120 2.97 43.75 -14.56
N PRO A 121 3.29 42.61 -15.22
CA PRO A 121 2.76 41.28 -14.90
C PRO A 121 3.52 40.60 -13.72
N PRO A 122 2.92 39.60 -13.05
CA PRO A 122 3.55 38.90 -11.92
C PRO A 122 4.61 37.87 -12.38
N THR A 123 5.74 37.83 -11.68
CA THR A 123 6.79 36.81 -11.86
C THR A 123 6.71 35.72 -10.80
N PHE A 124 6.75 34.45 -11.23
CA PHE A 124 7.01 33.33 -10.31
C PHE A 124 8.52 33.23 -10.07
N ALA A 125 8.96 33.57 -8.86
CA ALA A 125 10.34 33.45 -8.44
C ALA A 125 10.43 32.60 -7.17
N SER A 126 11.16 31.48 -7.25
CA SER A 126 11.57 30.70 -6.09
C SER A 126 12.44 31.53 -5.13
N ARG A 127 12.26 31.35 -3.82
CA ARG A 127 13.11 31.96 -2.78
C ARG A 127 13.55 30.94 -1.72
N PRO A 128 14.67 31.18 -1.02
CA PRO A 128 15.37 30.16 -0.26
C PRO A 128 15.04 30.15 1.25
N ILE A 129 15.67 29.20 1.93
CA ILE A 129 15.66 28.95 3.38
C ILE A 129 16.00 30.23 4.19
N PRO A 130 15.28 30.54 5.28
CA PRO A 130 15.65 31.62 6.21
C PRO A 130 16.75 31.16 7.18
N ASN A 131 17.68 32.06 7.51
CA ASN A 131 18.55 31.93 8.68
C ASN A 131 18.61 33.28 9.44
N VAL A 132 18.96 33.24 10.72
CA VAL A 132 18.72 34.32 11.69
C VAL A 132 19.67 35.52 11.48
N ALA A 133 19.16 36.73 11.74
CA ALA A 133 19.84 37.98 11.43
C ALA A 133 20.60 38.62 12.61
N ALA A 134 21.69 39.32 12.28
CA ALA A 134 22.27 40.43 13.05
C ALA A 134 22.70 41.54 12.07
N PRO A 135 22.68 42.83 12.44
CA PRO A 135 22.61 43.93 11.46
C PRO A 135 23.98 44.50 11.01
N PHE A 136 23.98 45.10 9.82
CA PHE A 136 25.07 45.93 9.30
C PHE A 136 24.92 47.42 9.66
N SER A 137 26.05 48.09 9.84
CA SER A 137 26.28 49.48 9.43
C SER A 137 27.71 49.58 8.88
N GLY A 138 27.98 50.50 7.95
CA GLY A 138 29.30 50.60 7.33
C GLY A 138 29.52 51.93 6.59
N VAL A 139 30.77 52.16 6.16
CA VAL A 139 31.27 53.19 5.21
C VAL A 139 32.81 52.97 5.06
N PRO A 140 33.49 53.37 3.96
CA PRO A 140 34.76 52.75 3.51
C PRO A 140 35.97 53.74 3.48
N PRO A 141 36.97 53.63 2.57
CA PRO A 141 38.19 52.77 2.53
C PRO A 141 39.48 53.68 2.52
N PRO A 142 40.61 53.47 1.79
CA PRO A 142 41.30 52.30 1.18
C PRO A 142 42.84 52.18 1.46
N GLY A 143 43.51 51.13 0.92
CA GLY A 143 44.99 51.05 0.73
C GLY A 143 45.81 50.44 1.89
N GLY A 144 47.09 50.04 1.73
CA GLY A 144 47.92 49.93 0.50
C GLY A 144 49.41 49.58 0.79
N SER A 145 49.81 48.32 0.55
CA SER A 145 51.17 47.76 0.32
C SER A 145 52.49 48.42 0.84
N LEU A 146 53.25 47.67 1.68
CA LEU A 146 54.74 47.51 1.72
C LEU A 146 55.62 48.73 2.17
N PRO A 147 56.95 48.58 2.47
CA PRO A 147 57.72 47.49 3.14
C PRO A 147 58.82 47.97 4.17
N THR A 148 59.65 47.03 4.70
CA THR A 148 61.02 47.16 5.31
C THR A 148 61.24 47.17 6.87
N ARG A 149 62.53 47.08 7.28
CA ARG A 149 63.18 46.71 8.59
C ARG A 149 63.97 47.93 9.19
N PRO A 150 64.95 47.92 10.17
CA PRO A 150 65.72 46.83 10.88
C PRO A 150 66.16 47.04 12.39
N PHE A 151 67.00 46.09 12.91
CA PHE A 151 67.90 46.11 14.11
C PHE A 151 67.30 45.97 15.54
N ALA A 152 67.94 45.39 16.58
CA ALA A 152 69.18 44.55 16.75
C ALA A 152 69.09 43.68 18.06
N SER A 153 69.98 42.69 18.32
CA SER A 153 69.81 41.71 19.46
C SER A 153 71.07 40.89 19.91
N PRO A 154 71.33 40.69 21.23
CA PRO A 154 72.39 39.79 21.78
C PRO A 154 71.90 38.66 22.75
N PRO A 155 72.71 37.61 23.08
CA PRO A 155 72.32 36.44 23.92
C PRO A 155 73.29 36.01 25.06
N PRO A 156 72.99 34.91 25.82
CA PRO A 156 73.99 33.89 26.22
C PRO A 156 73.53 32.41 26.03
N THR A 157 74.25 31.40 26.59
CA THR A 157 74.31 29.99 26.08
C THR A 157 74.34 28.83 27.14
N MET A 158 74.37 27.57 26.66
CA MET A 158 74.61 26.24 27.34
C MET A 158 73.40 25.50 27.99
N GLY A 159 73.29 24.15 28.04
CA GLY A 159 73.85 23.08 27.17
C GLY A 159 74.51 21.84 27.85
N ALA A 160 73.87 20.64 27.88
CA ALA A 160 74.51 19.34 28.23
C ALA A 160 73.74 18.06 27.73
N ARG A 161 74.39 16.87 27.77
CA ARG A 161 73.97 15.48 27.36
C ARG A 161 73.90 14.53 28.61
N PRO A 162 73.60 13.18 28.56
CA PRO A 162 73.28 12.22 27.47
C PRO A 162 72.02 11.29 27.74
N GLY A 163 71.83 10.20 26.95
CA GLY A 163 70.91 9.05 27.21
C GLY A 163 71.64 7.81 27.82
N PRO A 164 71.15 6.52 27.72
CA PRO A 164 70.12 5.93 26.85
C PRO A 164 69.13 4.91 27.54
N SER A 165 68.54 3.96 26.77
CA SER A 165 67.54 2.88 27.04
C SER A 165 68.08 1.64 27.85
N PRO A 166 67.40 0.44 27.99
CA PRO A 166 66.04 -0.05 27.62
C PRO A 166 65.29 -1.02 28.64
N PHE A 167 64.08 -1.52 28.25
CA PHE A 167 63.40 -2.83 28.54
C PHE A 167 63.52 -3.59 29.91
N ASN A 168 62.38 -3.96 30.55
CA ASN A 168 61.83 -5.35 30.61
C ASN A 168 60.51 -5.53 31.45
N SER A 169 59.90 -6.73 31.38
CA SER A 169 58.74 -7.26 32.19
C SER A 169 59.16 -8.61 32.87
N PRO A 170 58.30 -9.50 33.46
CA PRO A 170 56.87 -9.51 33.92
C PRO A 170 56.78 -10.02 35.41
N PRO A 171 55.98 -11.03 35.91
CA PRO A 171 54.59 -11.54 35.67
C PRO A 171 53.70 -11.86 36.94
N MET A 172 52.37 -12.03 36.75
CA MET A 172 51.41 -12.90 37.53
C MET A 172 51.17 -12.65 39.06
N SER A 173 50.13 -13.18 39.78
CA SER A 173 49.11 -14.25 39.56
C SER A 173 47.73 -13.98 40.28
N THR A 174 46.75 -14.89 40.13
CA THR A 174 45.34 -14.89 40.62
C THR A 174 45.13 -15.74 41.93
N PRO A 175 43.93 -16.17 42.45
CA PRO A 175 42.48 -15.82 42.28
C PRO A 175 41.73 -15.60 43.67
N PRO A 176 40.55 -16.19 44.04
CA PRO A 176 39.13 -15.83 43.74
C PRO A 176 38.18 -15.58 44.97
N VAL A 177 36.84 -15.52 44.73
CA VAL A 177 35.67 -15.97 45.58
C VAL A 177 34.59 -14.90 45.98
N MET A 178 33.31 -15.31 45.90
CA MET A 178 32.03 -14.70 46.36
C MET A 178 31.35 -15.69 47.37
N PRO A 179 30.32 -15.38 48.23
CA PRO A 179 29.08 -14.63 47.86
C PRO A 179 28.16 -13.98 48.96
N LEU A 180 27.05 -13.37 48.49
CA LEU A 180 25.64 -13.34 49.00
C LEU A 180 25.17 -12.75 50.37
N THR A 181 23.90 -12.31 50.32
CA THR A 181 22.78 -12.31 51.33
C THR A 181 22.44 -11.12 52.27
N SER A 182 21.21 -10.58 52.03
CA SER A 182 20.13 -10.13 52.95
C SER A 182 20.32 -9.03 54.03
N ALA A 183 19.32 -8.13 54.11
CA ALA A 183 19.10 -7.14 55.18
C ALA A 183 18.41 -7.75 56.43
N PRO A 184 18.33 -7.01 57.56
CA PRO A 184 17.01 -6.43 57.93
C PRO A 184 17.00 -5.08 58.70
N SER A 185 15.87 -4.37 58.54
CA SER A 185 15.07 -3.64 59.56
C SER A 185 15.68 -2.71 60.65
N HIS A 186 15.49 -1.40 60.44
CA HIS A 186 14.82 -0.41 61.33
C HIS A 186 15.39 0.10 62.69
N LEU A 187 15.13 1.41 62.91
CA LEU A 187 15.15 2.22 64.16
C LEU A 187 16.54 2.49 64.78
N MET A 188 17.06 3.74 64.72
CA MET A 188 16.75 4.93 65.55
C MET A 188 17.28 4.80 67.01
N ASN A 189 17.91 5.81 67.62
CA ASN A 189 17.92 7.27 67.37
C ASN A 189 19.24 7.94 67.86
N ASN A 190 19.68 9.05 67.25
CA ASN A 190 20.53 10.05 67.91
C ASN A 190 20.57 11.42 67.18
N GLY A 191 20.45 12.54 67.92
CA GLY A 191 20.36 13.93 67.43
C GLY A 191 19.17 14.70 68.08
N PRO A 192 18.85 15.97 67.71
CA PRO A 192 19.58 16.96 66.92
C PRO A 192 20.15 18.07 67.87
N PRO A 193 20.05 19.43 67.72
CA PRO A 193 18.95 20.25 67.17
C PRO A 193 19.37 21.29 66.09
N ALA A 194 18.38 22.00 65.52
CA ALA A 194 18.60 23.17 64.68
C ALA A 194 17.45 24.19 64.83
N PHE A 195 17.76 25.47 65.05
CA PHE A 195 17.09 26.67 64.51
C PHE A 195 17.62 27.94 65.18
N SER A 196 18.00 28.95 64.40
CA SER A 196 17.85 30.35 64.77
C SER A 196 17.89 31.27 63.55
N GLY A 197 17.20 32.40 63.68
CA GLY A 197 17.22 33.57 62.82
C GLY A 197 16.52 34.70 63.59
N GLY A 198 16.48 35.93 63.08
CA GLY A 198 15.61 36.93 63.68
C GLY A 198 15.86 38.39 63.33
N ALA A 199 14.75 39.13 63.25
CA ALA A 199 14.61 40.52 63.70
C ALA A 199 13.11 40.85 63.87
N PHE A 200 12.76 41.56 64.95
CA PHE A 200 11.43 42.13 65.27
C PHE A 200 11.67 43.39 66.14
N PRO A 201 10.84 44.46 66.06
CA PRO A 201 9.50 44.57 66.67
C PRO A 201 8.44 45.21 65.70
N GLY A 202 7.12 45.35 65.94
CA GLY A 202 6.23 45.28 67.13
C GLY A 202 5.74 46.69 67.55
N PRO A 203 4.48 46.96 68.04
CA PRO A 203 3.26 46.13 68.16
C PRO A 203 1.89 46.84 67.80
N GLN A 204 0.74 46.20 68.14
CA GLN A 204 -0.65 46.74 68.37
C GLN A 204 -1.69 46.96 67.21
N ARG A 205 -2.91 46.40 67.46
CA ARG A 205 -4.31 46.86 67.18
C ARG A 205 -5.07 46.67 65.83
N PHE A 206 -6.33 46.25 66.01
CA PHE A 206 -7.55 46.39 65.18
C PHE A 206 -8.14 47.83 65.24
N PRO A 207 -9.20 48.24 64.48
CA PRO A 207 -9.81 47.72 63.23
C PRO A 207 -10.20 48.80 62.16
N ALA A 208 -10.81 48.34 61.05
CA ALA A 208 -11.97 48.95 60.33
C ALA A 208 -11.83 50.12 59.30
N ALA A 209 -12.72 50.00 58.29
CA ALA A 209 -13.47 51.04 57.55
C ALA A 209 -12.81 52.00 56.52
N GLY A 210 -13.21 51.82 55.26
CA GLY A 210 -13.73 52.91 54.40
C GLY A 210 -12.77 53.64 53.44
N GLY A 211 -13.32 54.18 52.34
CA GLY A 211 -12.65 55.19 51.49
C GLY A 211 -12.61 54.91 49.98
N VAL A 212 -13.59 55.41 49.24
CA VAL A 212 -13.41 55.81 47.81
C VAL A 212 -12.94 57.27 47.80
N PRO A 213 -12.18 57.78 46.80
CA PRO A 213 -12.87 58.36 45.64
C PRO A 213 -12.12 58.37 44.27
N GLN A 214 -12.93 58.45 43.21
CA GLN A 214 -12.77 59.25 41.98
C GLN A 214 -11.78 58.92 40.83
N GLN A 215 -12.40 58.98 39.64
CA GLN A 215 -11.94 59.19 38.25
C GLN A 215 -11.43 60.66 38.02
N PRO A 216 -11.01 61.16 36.82
CA PRO A 216 -11.50 60.83 35.44
C PRO A 216 -10.55 60.98 34.22
N ILE A 217 -11.14 60.80 33.01
CA ILE A 217 -10.89 61.46 31.68
C ILE A 217 -10.74 60.49 30.47
N GLY A 218 -11.47 60.83 29.39
CA GLY A 218 -11.52 60.27 28.01
C GLY A 218 -12.29 61.28 27.12
N PRO A 219 -13.02 60.92 26.03
CA PRO A 219 -13.08 59.71 25.19
C PRO A 219 -12.43 60.03 23.81
N PRO A 220 -13.05 60.13 22.58
CA PRO A 220 -14.33 59.67 21.95
C PRO A 220 -14.14 58.49 20.95
N THR A 221 -15.11 57.78 20.34
CA THR A 221 -16.61 57.74 20.27
C THR A 221 -17.38 58.56 19.20
N MET A 222 -17.49 58.04 17.95
CA MET A 222 -18.52 58.36 16.91
C MET A 222 -18.66 57.18 15.91
N ARG A 223 -19.81 56.77 15.34
CA ARG A 223 -21.24 57.00 15.66
C ARG A 223 -22.15 55.99 14.90
N ALA A 224 -23.37 55.71 15.40
CA ALA A 224 -24.48 55.10 14.64
C ALA A 224 -25.86 55.63 15.12
N PRO A 225 -26.96 55.57 14.32
CA PRO A 225 -28.26 56.22 14.61
C PRO A 225 -29.38 55.29 15.20
N PRO A 226 -30.56 55.81 15.62
CA PRO A 226 -31.51 55.14 16.54
C PRO A 226 -32.87 54.68 15.95
N GLY A 227 -33.72 54.05 16.78
CA GLY A 227 -35.11 53.61 16.51
C GLY A 227 -36.21 54.50 17.14
N PRO A 228 -37.35 53.91 17.61
CA PRO A 228 -37.99 54.38 18.86
C PRO A 228 -38.56 53.25 19.79
N ALA A 229 -39.89 53.11 19.97
CA ALA A 229 -40.57 52.36 21.05
C ALA A 229 -41.80 51.54 20.54
N VAL A 230 -42.82 51.03 21.28
CA VAL A 230 -43.63 51.51 22.44
C VAL A 230 -43.99 50.32 23.41
N GLN A 231 -44.89 50.53 24.39
CA GLN A 231 -45.31 49.68 25.55
C GLN A 231 -46.86 49.41 25.53
N PRO A 232 -47.62 48.93 26.57
CA PRO A 232 -47.35 48.52 28.01
C PRO A 232 -47.91 47.12 28.47
N GLN A 233 -47.28 46.34 29.40
CA GLN A 233 -47.33 46.26 30.91
C GLN A 233 -48.31 45.16 31.54
N PRO A 234 -48.14 44.70 32.82
CA PRO A 234 -48.37 43.30 33.28
C PRO A 234 -49.34 43.14 34.51
N PRO A 235 -49.34 42.02 35.31
CA PRO A 235 -48.38 41.83 36.46
C PRO A 235 -47.94 40.37 36.83
N TYR A 236 -47.24 40.24 37.98
CA TYR A 236 -46.41 39.15 38.58
C TYR A 236 -47.19 38.23 39.60
N PRO A 237 -46.62 37.25 40.41
CA PRO A 237 -45.21 37.02 40.86
C PRO A 237 -44.62 35.57 41.08
N MET A 238 -43.27 35.45 40.93
CA MET A 238 -42.15 34.91 41.81
C MET A 238 -42.35 33.72 42.82
N PRO A 239 -41.29 33.03 43.38
CA PRO A 239 -39.82 33.32 43.41
C PRO A 239 -38.74 32.17 43.28
N VAL A 240 -37.48 32.56 42.94
CA VAL A 240 -36.13 32.13 43.49
C VAL A 240 -35.35 30.84 43.06
N GLN A 241 -34.17 31.08 42.43
CA GLN A 241 -32.76 30.52 42.49
C GLN A 241 -32.42 29.01 42.74
N GLY A 242 -31.28 28.43 42.29
CA GLY A 242 -30.21 28.90 41.37
C GLY A 242 -28.89 28.05 41.30
N THR A 243 -28.03 28.33 40.30
CA THR A 243 -26.54 28.13 40.17
C THR A 243 -25.79 26.75 40.27
N MET A 244 -25.23 26.32 39.12
CA MET A 244 -23.87 25.77 38.78
C MET A 244 -23.14 24.60 39.52
N GLN A 245 -22.14 24.03 38.81
CA GLN A 245 -21.22 22.87 39.05
C GLN A 245 -20.06 23.18 40.05
N PRO A 246 -19.06 22.30 40.41
CA PRO A 246 -18.64 20.96 39.88
C PRO A 246 -18.33 19.89 41.01
N PRO A 247 -17.24 19.07 41.00
CA PRO A 247 -17.07 17.77 40.31
C PRO A 247 -16.72 16.54 41.21
N ALA A 248 -16.46 15.38 40.55
CA ALA A 248 -15.59 14.24 40.93
C ALA A 248 -16.19 12.95 41.56
N SER A 249 -15.42 11.86 41.38
CA SER A 249 -15.68 10.42 41.68
C SER A 249 -15.07 10.02 43.07
N PRO A 250 -14.96 8.73 43.53
CA PRO A 250 -15.18 7.42 42.87
C PRO A 250 -15.76 6.24 43.73
N PHE A 251 -15.77 5.04 43.13
CA PHE A 251 -15.79 3.68 43.73
C PHE A 251 -16.97 3.21 44.62
N GLY A 252 -17.49 2.01 44.35
CA GLY A 252 -18.34 1.25 45.28
C GLY A 252 -19.31 0.25 44.63
N ALA A 253 -19.11 -1.04 44.90
CA ALA A 253 -20.06 -2.14 44.71
C ALA A 253 -19.92 -3.09 45.94
N PRO A 254 -20.69 -4.19 46.11
CA PRO A 254 -21.84 -4.70 45.35
C PRO A 254 -23.07 -5.05 46.25
N TRP A 255 -24.02 -5.82 45.69
CA TRP A 255 -24.96 -6.78 46.33
C TRP A 255 -26.47 -6.55 46.28
N GLN A 256 -27.15 -7.71 46.28
CA GLN A 256 -28.56 -8.02 46.10
C GLN A 256 -29.48 -7.46 47.22
N MET A 257 -30.77 -7.27 46.91
CA MET A 257 -31.81 -8.14 47.50
C MET A 257 -33.09 -8.19 46.63
N GLN A 258 -34.19 -8.77 47.15
CA GLN A 258 -35.20 -9.50 46.36
C GLN A 258 -36.64 -9.31 46.91
N SER A 259 -37.63 -9.22 46.00
CA SER A 259 -39.10 -9.38 46.21
C SER A 259 -39.80 -8.40 47.18
N GLN A 260 -40.99 -7.86 46.84
CA GLN A 260 -42.27 -8.58 46.94
C GLN A 260 -43.34 -8.10 45.93
N GLN A 261 -44.48 -8.79 45.89
CA GLN A 261 -45.60 -8.61 44.96
C GLN A 261 -46.79 -7.84 45.59
N VAL A 262 -47.56 -7.13 44.77
CA VAL A 262 -48.93 -6.65 45.09
C VAL A 262 -49.84 -6.83 43.86
N ALA A 263 -51.12 -7.13 44.05
CA ALA A 263 -52.08 -7.51 42.99
C ALA A 263 -53.06 -6.35 42.59
N PRO A 264 -53.71 -6.41 41.41
CA PRO A 264 -54.54 -5.31 40.87
C PRO A 264 -56.07 -5.45 41.07
N PRO A 265 -56.85 -4.34 41.00
CA PRO A 265 -58.32 -4.31 41.01
C PRO A 265 -59.00 -4.27 39.60
N PRO A 266 -60.35 -4.40 39.49
CA PRO A 266 -61.08 -4.70 38.23
C PRO A 266 -61.73 -3.49 37.48
N PRO A 267 -62.29 -3.68 36.26
CA PRO A 267 -62.75 -2.60 35.35
C PRO A 267 -64.29 -2.36 35.26
N VAL A 268 -64.71 -1.30 34.54
CA VAL A 268 -66.11 -0.84 34.31
C VAL A 268 -66.28 -0.31 32.84
N PRO A 269 -67.47 -0.36 32.16
CA PRO A 269 -67.55 -0.34 30.66
C PRO A 269 -68.45 0.73 29.96
N VAL A 270 -68.57 0.61 28.61
CA VAL A 270 -69.52 1.21 27.60
C VAL A 270 -69.47 2.75 27.33
N PRO A 271 -70.03 3.34 26.21
CA PRO A 271 -70.90 2.81 25.11
C PRO A 271 -70.40 3.07 23.64
N SER A 272 -71.29 3.17 22.62
CA SER A 272 -70.97 2.91 21.18
C SER A 272 -71.82 3.64 20.08
N ALA A 273 -71.48 3.41 18.80
CA ALA A 273 -72.24 3.60 17.52
C ALA A 273 -72.20 4.99 16.81
N PRO A 274 -72.62 5.17 15.51
CA PRO A 274 -73.08 4.21 14.48
C PRO A 274 -72.37 4.32 13.07
N ARG A 275 -72.95 3.75 11.99
CA ARG A 275 -72.45 3.71 10.58
C ARG A 275 -73.35 4.48 9.57
N MET A 276 -72.85 4.77 8.36
CA MET A 276 -73.63 5.11 7.15
C MET A 276 -72.99 4.55 5.85
N PHE A 277 -73.75 4.52 4.73
CA PHE A 277 -73.40 3.97 3.39
C PHE A 277 -73.61 5.03 2.28
N HIS A 278 -72.89 4.94 1.14
CA HIS A 278 -73.40 5.13 -0.26
C HIS A 278 -72.33 4.89 -1.37
N MET A 279 -72.80 4.80 -2.63
CA MET A 279 -72.14 4.65 -3.96
C MET A 279 -73.06 5.36 -5.01
N PRO A 280 -72.74 5.62 -6.32
CA PRO A 280 -71.94 4.82 -7.29
C PRO A 280 -71.02 5.69 -8.26
N PRO A 281 -70.89 5.51 -9.61
CA PRO A 281 -69.83 4.67 -10.21
C PRO A 281 -69.00 5.21 -11.42
N ALA A 282 -67.86 4.54 -11.66
CA ALA A 282 -67.22 4.17 -12.95
C ALA A 282 -66.67 5.19 -14.00
N LEU A 283 -65.39 5.02 -14.37
CA LEU A 283 -64.85 4.68 -15.72
C LEU A 283 -63.31 4.38 -15.63
N PRO A 284 -62.63 3.74 -16.61
CA PRO A 284 -61.41 2.95 -16.33
C PRO A 284 -60.09 3.41 -16.99
N ASN A 285 -58.95 3.00 -16.41
CA ASN A 285 -57.79 2.51 -17.19
C ASN A 285 -56.92 1.52 -16.35
N GLN A 286 -55.92 0.90 -17.00
CA GLN A 286 -55.23 -0.32 -16.55
C GLN A 286 -53.96 -0.09 -15.72
N SER A 287 -53.70 -0.99 -14.75
CA SER A 287 -52.35 -1.35 -14.29
C SER A 287 -52.37 -2.77 -13.69
N MET A 288 -51.24 -3.50 -13.76
CA MET A 288 -51.17 -4.89 -13.28
C MET A 288 -51.05 -5.00 -11.76
N SER A 289 -51.62 -6.07 -11.19
CA SER A 289 -51.60 -6.36 -9.76
C SER A 289 -50.83 -7.65 -9.44
N THR A 290 -49.71 -7.51 -8.73
CA THR A 290 -48.98 -8.66 -8.14
C THR A 290 -49.57 -8.98 -6.77
N THR A 291 -50.04 -10.21 -6.56
CA THR A 291 -50.80 -10.57 -5.36
C THR A 291 -49.91 -10.74 -4.13
N ILE A 292 -50.18 -9.97 -3.06
CA ILE A 292 -49.65 -10.21 -1.71
C ILE A 292 -50.85 -10.37 -0.76
N SER A 293 -50.98 -11.55 -0.15
CA SER A 293 -52.10 -11.88 0.72
C SER A 293 -51.96 -11.28 2.12
N THR A 294 -52.93 -10.45 2.52
CA THR A 294 -53.03 -9.92 3.89
C THR A 294 -53.81 -10.87 4.79
N ALA A 295 -53.12 -11.56 5.71
CA ALA A 295 -53.74 -12.29 6.81
C ALA A 295 -53.77 -11.41 8.07
N VAL A 296 -54.95 -11.22 8.67
CA VAL A 296 -55.15 -10.36 9.85
C VAL A 296 -55.65 -11.16 11.04
N GLY A 297 -54.89 -11.11 12.14
CA GLY A 297 -55.42 -11.17 13.49
C GLY A 297 -55.63 -12.56 14.12
N GLN A 298 -54.77 -12.89 15.08
CA GLN A 298 -55.20 -13.51 16.35
C GLN A 298 -54.24 -13.07 17.48
N THR A 299 -54.79 -12.81 18.66
CA THR A 299 -54.07 -12.30 19.83
C THR A 299 -53.96 -13.38 20.91
N GLY A 300 -52.75 -13.77 21.31
CA GLY A 300 -52.57 -14.71 22.43
C GLY A 300 -51.11 -15.00 22.80
N ALA A 301 -50.84 -14.96 24.10
CA ALA A 301 -49.64 -15.41 24.82
C ALA A 301 -48.25 -14.81 24.45
N PRO A 302 -47.48 -14.31 25.44
CA PRO A 302 -46.05 -14.00 25.25
C PRO A 302 -45.22 -15.29 25.27
N MET A 303 -45.03 -15.93 24.12
CA MET A 303 -44.10 -17.05 23.97
C MET A 303 -42.66 -16.58 24.13
N ALA A 304 -42.15 -16.60 25.37
CA ALA A 304 -40.73 -16.44 25.70
C ALA A 304 -39.92 -17.70 25.31
N GLY A 305 -40.04 -18.14 24.06
CA GLY A 305 -39.16 -19.14 23.48
C GLY A 305 -37.79 -18.52 23.19
N PRO A 306 -36.68 -19.28 23.32
CA PRO A 306 -35.39 -18.81 22.87
C PRO A 306 -35.46 -18.57 21.36
N SER A 307 -35.23 -17.33 20.93
CA SER A 307 -35.17 -16.96 19.51
C SER A 307 -33.91 -17.53 18.86
N LYS A 308 -33.91 -18.85 18.61
CA LYS A 308 -32.95 -19.50 17.74
C LYS A 308 -33.08 -18.83 16.36
N ILE A 309 -32.07 -18.04 16.01
CA ILE A 309 -31.89 -17.50 14.67
C ILE A 309 -31.82 -18.71 13.73
N ASP A 310 -32.68 -18.76 12.73
CA ASP A 310 -32.63 -19.78 11.68
C ASP A 310 -31.28 -19.66 10.94
N PRO A 311 -30.39 -20.67 10.98
CA PRO A 311 -29.06 -20.58 10.37
C PRO A 311 -29.10 -20.38 8.84
N ASN A 312 -30.25 -20.65 8.21
CA ASN A 312 -30.49 -20.45 6.79
C ASN A 312 -30.87 -18.98 6.45
N GLN A 313 -31.33 -18.20 7.43
CA GLN A 313 -31.67 -16.79 7.27
C GLN A 313 -30.48 -15.85 7.55
N ILE A 314 -29.34 -16.39 7.99
CA ILE A 314 -28.09 -15.64 8.17
C ILE A 314 -27.50 -15.33 6.78
N PRO A 315 -27.27 -14.05 6.43
CA PRO A 315 -26.63 -13.70 5.16
C PRO A 315 -25.22 -14.29 5.05
N ARG A 316 -24.92 -14.94 3.92
CA ARG A 316 -23.61 -15.54 3.60
C ARG A 316 -23.10 -14.99 2.26
N PRO A 317 -21.78 -14.93 2.02
CA PRO A 317 -21.25 -14.66 0.68
C PRO A 317 -21.72 -15.75 -0.28
N SER A 318 -22.23 -15.36 -1.44
CA SER A 318 -22.64 -16.28 -2.51
C SER A 318 -21.65 -16.17 -3.68
N PRO A 319 -21.16 -17.29 -4.24
CA PRO A 319 -20.35 -17.23 -5.45
C PRO A 319 -21.23 -16.75 -6.62
N GLY A 320 -20.81 -15.68 -7.29
CA GLY A 320 -21.33 -15.33 -8.60
C GLY A 320 -20.65 -16.19 -9.66
N SER A 321 -21.42 -16.98 -10.41
CA SER A 321 -20.90 -17.89 -11.44
C SER A 321 -20.67 -17.23 -12.81
N SER A 322 -21.32 -16.08 -13.07
CA SER A 322 -21.25 -15.37 -14.35
C SER A 322 -20.44 -14.08 -14.27
N VAL A 323 -19.63 -13.84 -15.31
CA VAL A 323 -18.89 -12.58 -15.48
C VAL A 323 -19.86 -11.44 -15.77
N VAL A 324 -19.85 -10.41 -14.93
CA VAL A 324 -20.80 -9.29 -15.06
C VAL A 324 -20.29 -8.25 -16.06
N LEU A 325 -21.08 -7.90 -17.07
CA LEU A 325 -20.77 -6.74 -17.92
C LEU A 325 -21.22 -5.45 -17.19
N HIS A 326 -20.28 -4.52 -16.95
CA HIS A 326 -20.52 -3.31 -16.18
C HIS A 326 -20.17 -2.05 -16.99
N GLU A 327 -21.18 -1.36 -17.49
CA GLU A 327 -21.07 -0.01 -18.06
C GLU A 327 -21.07 1.02 -16.92
N THR A 328 -20.06 1.91 -16.86
CA THR A 328 -19.84 2.78 -15.69
C THR A 328 -20.82 3.95 -15.56
N ARG A 329 -21.53 4.27 -16.64
CA ARG A 329 -22.69 5.15 -16.70
C ARG A 329 -23.75 4.58 -17.64
N GLN A 330 -25.01 4.65 -17.24
CA GLN A 330 -26.17 4.29 -18.07
C GLN A 330 -27.20 5.43 -18.03
N GLY A 331 -27.77 5.80 -19.18
CA GLY A 331 -28.67 6.97 -19.28
C GLY A 331 -28.04 8.30 -18.81
N ASN A 332 -26.71 8.41 -18.89
CA ASN A 332 -25.89 9.44 -18.25
C ASN A 332 -26.10 9.59 -16.72
N GLN A 333 -26.37 8.50 -16.01
CA GLN A 333 -26.27 8.41 -14.56
C GLN A 333 -25.17 7.41 -14.17
N ALA A 334 -24.49 7.66 -13.05
CA ALA A 334 -23.50 6.74 -12.50
C ALA A 334 -24.16 5.44 -12.02
N THR A 335 -23.64 4.30 -12.48
CA THR A 335 -24.09 2.97 -12.03
C THR A 335 -23.41 2.58 -10.72
N ILE A 336 -24.12 1.88 -9.83
CA ILE A 336 -23.50 1.25 -8.65
C ILE A 336 -22.52 0.16 -9.13
N PRO A 337 -21.29 0.09 -8.61
CA PRO A 337 -20.31 -0.91 -9.02
C PRO A 337 -20.69 -2.32 -8.53
N PRO A 338 -20.32 -3.39 -9.26
CA PRO A 338 -20.47 -4.77 -8.77
C PRO A 338 -19.55 -5.02 -7.56
N PRO A 339 -19.77 -6.08 -6.76
CA PRO A 339 -18.88 -6.45 -5.66
C PRO A 339 -17.43 -6.58 -6.11
N ALA A 340 -16.48 -6.09 -5.32
CA ALA A 340 -15.06 -6.14 -5.65
C ALA A 340 -14.52 -7.58 -5.74
N THR A 341 -15.22 -8.52 -5.10
CA THR A 341 -14.96 -9.97 -5.09
C THR A 341 -15.58 -10.74 -6.26
N SER A 342 -16.43 -10.11 -7.07
CA SER A 342 -17.00 -10.71 -8.29
C SER A 342 -16.09 -10.50 -9.51
N ASP A 343 -16.23 -11.33 -10.55
CA ASP A 343 -15.58 -11.08 -11.83
C ASP A 343 -16.49 -10.26 -12.76
N TYR A 344 -15.92 -9.27 -13.44
CA TYR A 344 -16.66 -8.31 -14.25
C TYR A 344 -15.81 -7.66 -15.34
N ILE A 345 -16.44 -7.35 -16.47
CA ILE A 345 -15.83 -6.63 -17.58
C ILE A 345 -16.36 -5.20 -17.55
N VAL A 346 -15.47 -4.24 -17.31
CA VAL A 346 -15.81 -2.81 -17.36
C VAL A 346 -15.91 -2.30 -18.80
N ARG A 347 -16.96 -1.52 -19.08
CA ARG A 347 -17.03 -0.58 -20.20
C ARG A 347 -17.05 0.84 -19.66
N ASP A 348 -15.96 1.58 -19.88
CA ASP A 348 -15.88 2.98 -19.50
C ASP A 348 -16.75 3.82 -20.45
N THR A 349 -17.87 4.32 -19.92
CA THR A 349 -18.83 5.23 -20.59
C THR A 349 -18.83 6.62 -19.94
N GLY A 350 -17.66 7.05 -19.43
CA GLY A 350 -17.39 8.39 -18.93
C GLY A 350 -16.97 8.45 -17.45
N ASN A 351 -17.40 7.47 -16.65
CA ASN A 351 -16.84 7.23 -15.31
C ASN A 351 -15.72 6.19 -15.40
N CYS A 352 -14.63 6.38 -14.67
CA CYS A 352 -13.56 5.37 -14.62
C CYS A 352 -14.06 4.04 -14.02
N GLY A 353 -13.46 2.93 -14.46
CA GLY A 353 -13.80 1.60 -13.93
C GLY A 353 -13.57 1.46 -12.41
N PRO A 354 -14.41 0.69 -11.69
CA PRO A 354 -14.29 0.46 -10.24
C PRO A 354 -13.12 -0.47 -9.84
N ARG A 355 -12.20 -0.75 -10.77
CA ARG A 355 -10.86 -1.27 -10.53
C ARG A 355 -9.87 -0.15 -10.16
N TYR A 356 -10.08 1.08 -10.68
CA TYR A 356 -9.19 2.23 -10.48
C TYR A 356 -9.60 3.14 -9.33
N MET A 357 -10.90 3.32 -9.11
CA MET A 357 -11.45 4.17 -8.05
C MET A 357 -12.81 3.62 -7.58
N ARG A 358 -12.98 3.44 -6.26
CA ARG A 358 -14.28 3.16 -5.61
C ARG A 358 -14.54 4.16 -4.49
N CYS A 359 -15.79 4.52 -4.26
CA CYS A 359 -16.21 5.29 -3.10
C CYS A 359 -17.00 4.42 -2.11
N THR A 360 -16.88 4.70 -0.82
CA THR A 360 -17.64 4.01 0.24
C THR A 360 -19.15 4.23 0.13
N ILE A 361 -19.59 5.30 -0.55
CA ILE A 361 -21.01 5.61 -0.83
C ILE A 361 -21.13 6.16 -2.26
N ASN A 362 -21.85 5.46 -3.14
CA ASN A 362 -22.00 5.83 -4.56
C ASN A 362 -23.10 6.88 -4.82
N GLN A 363 -23.67 7.47 -3.76
CA GLN A 363 -24.38 8.74 -3.82
C GLN A 363 -23.84 9.63 -2.69
N ILE A 364 -23.37 10.83 -3.03
CA ILE A 364 -22.67 11.69 -2.08
C ILE A 364 -23.70 12.40 -1.18
N PRO A 365 -23.58 12.34 0.16
CA PRO A 365 -24.46 13.09 1.05
C PRO A 365 -24.32 14.58 0.81
N PHE A 366 -25.42 15.32 0.73
CA PHE A 366 -25.34 16.76 0.45
C PHE A 366 -24.82 17.61 1.62
N THR A 367 -24.75 17.07 2.84
CA THR A 367 -24.24 17.75 4.05
C THR A 367 -23.47 16.81 4.97
N ALA A 368 -22.54 17.38 5.75
CA ALA A 368 -21.83 16.69 6.82
C ALA A 368 -22.78 16.06 7.87
N ASP A 369 -23.89 16.72 8.19
CA ASP A 369 -24.87 16.21 9.16
C ASP A 369 -25.56 14.94 8.64
N LEU A 370 -25.83 14.85 7.34
CA LEU A 370 -26.44 13.66 6.74
C LEU A 370 -25.45 12.48 6.73
N LEU A 371 -24.18 12.74 6.42
CA LEU A 371 -23.10 11.75 6.54
C LEU A 371 -22.97 11.27 7.99
N SER A 372 -22.84 12.18 8.95
CA SER A 372 -22.75 11.89 10.39
C SER A 372 -23.95 11.07 10.88
N THR A 373 -25.16 11.48 10.49
CA THR A 373 -26.41 10.76 10.83
C THR A 373 -26.41 9.33 10.32
N SER A 374 -25.76 9.04 9.17
CA SER A 374 -25.68 7.69 8.62
C SER A 374 -24.80 6.72 9.41
N GLY A 375 -23.90 7.22 10.26
CA GLY A 375 -22.90 6.39 10.94
C GLY A 375 -21.84 5.77 10.01
N MET A 376 -21.90 6.04 8.71
CA MET A 376 -20.92 5.62 7.70
C MET A 376 -19.87 6.73 7.46
N GLN A 377 -18.74 6.33 6.87
CA GLN A 377 -17.69 7.26 6.46
C GLN A 377 -17.70 7.52 4.96
N LEU A 378 -17.22 8.70 4.56
CA LEU A 378 -16.98 9.06 3.16
C LEU A 378 -15.47 8.94 2.86
N ALA A 379 -15.11 7.95 2.06
CA ALA A 379 -13.75 7.72 1.62
C ALA A 379 -13.74 7.11 0.22
N MET A 380 -12.56 7.08 -0.40
CA MET A 380 -12.33 6.37 -1.66
C MET A 380 -11.12 5.45 -1.55
N LEU A 381 -11.16 4.34 -2.28
CA LEU A 381 -9.99 3.51 -2.57
C LEU A 381 -9.56 3.77 -4.00
N VAL A 382 -8.28 4.12 -4.18
CA VAL A 382 -7.69 4.56 -5.44
C VAL A 382 -6.50 3.64 -5.76
N GLN A 383 -6.56 2.95 -6.89
CA GLN A 383 -5.56 1.99 -7.34
C GLN A 383 -5.14 2.35 -8.77
N PRO A 384 -4.31 3.40 -8.97
CA PRO A 384 -4.15 4.04 -10.29
C PRO A 384 -3.66 3.12 -11.40
N LEU A 385 -2.79 2.16 -11.06
CA LEU A 385 -2.19 1.21 -11.99
C LEU A 385 -2.90 -0.16 -12.01
N ALA A 386 -4.12 -0.27 -11.47
CA ALA A 386 -4.87 -1.53 -11.41
C ALA A 386 -4.93 -2.27 -12.76
N LEU A 387 -4.89 -3.60 -12.70
CA LEU A 387 -5.00 -4.45 -13.87
C LEU A 387 -6.45 -4.42 -14.41
N PRO A 388 -6.67 -4.07 -15.68
CA PRO A 388 -7.96 -4.30 -16.33
C PRO A 388 -8.17 -5.81 -16.53
N HIS A 389 -9.43 -6.23 -16.66
CA HIS A 389 -9.73 -7.60 -17.14
C HIS A 389 -9.31 -7.72 -18.62
N PRO A 390 -8.77 -8.86 -19.10
CA PRO A 390 -8.22 -8.97 -20.47
C PRO A 390 -9.16 -8.70 -21.64
N SER A 391 -10.48 -8.61 -21.39
CA SER A 391 -11.52 -8.24 -22.37
C SER A 391 -12.03 -6.79 -22.23
N GLU A 392 -11.43 -5.98 -21.36
CA GLU A 392 -11.69 -4.55 -21.25
C GLU A 392 -10.85 -3.78 -22.30
N GLU A 393 -11.32 -2.61 -22.72
CA GLU A 393 -10.56 -1.76 -23.65
C GLU A 393 -9.33 -1.15 -22.96
N PRO A 394 -8.16 -1.07 -23.62
CA PRO A 394 -6.96 -0.48 -23.03
C PRO A 394 -7.14 1.03 -22.77
N ILE A 395 -6.53 1.53 -21.70
CA ILE A 395 -6.51 2.97 -21.41
C ILE A 395 -5.84 3.70 -22.57
N HIS A 396 -6.55 4.68 -23.14
CA HIS A 396 -6.08 5.42 -24.30
C HIS A 396 -5.02 6.45 -23.89
N VAL A 397 -3.92 6.51 -24.65
CA VAL A 397 -2.88 7.53 -24.52
C VAL A 397 -3.19 8.67 -25.48
N VAL A 398 -3.26 9.89 -24.97
CA VAL A 398 -3.60 11.11 -25.71
C VAL A 398 -2.40 12.04 -25.72
N ASP A 399 -1.96 12.43 -26.91
CA ASP A 399 -0.91 13.43 -27.09
C ASP A 399 -1.53 14.79 -27.49
N PHE A 400 -1.06 15.84 -26.85
CA PHE A 400 -1.41 17.24 -27.13
C PHE A 400 -0.26 18.02 -27.78
N GLY A 401 0.87 17.36 -28.05
CA GLY A 401 2.09 18.01 -28.53
C GLY A 401 2.61 19.03 -27.52
N GLU A 402 3.26 20.08 -28.00
CA GLU A 402 3.90 21.08 -27.16
C GLU A 402 2.92 21.90 -26.28
N SER A 403 1.64 21.98 -26.68
CA SER A 403 0.57 22.64 -25.89
C SER A 403 0.31 21.97 -24.53
N GLY A 404 0.57 20.66 -24.42
CA GLY A 404 0.27 19.86 -23.23
C GLY A 404 -1.23 19.66 -22.97
N PRO A 405 -1.60 18.79 -22.01
CA PRO A 405 -2.99 18.44 -21.75
C PRO A 405 -3.77 19.64 -21.20
N VAL A 406 -4.97 19.87 -21.75
CA VAL A 406 -5.83 21.01 -21.36
C VAL A 406 -6.26 20.90 -19.90
N ARG A 407 -6.17 22.01 -19.16
CA ARG A 407 -6.43 22.09 -17.72
C ARG A 407 -7.21 23.34 -17.34
N CYS A 408 -8.04 23.23 -16.29
CA CYS A 408 -8.67 24.39 -15.68
C CYS A 408 -7.62 25.33 -15.08
N SER A 409 -7.63 26.62 -15.44
CA SER A 409 -6.60 27.57 -14.99
C SER A 409 -6.59 27.78 -13.48
N ARG A 410 -7.74 27.64 -12.81
CA ARG A 410 -7.89 27.82 -11.36
C ARG A 410 -7.48 26.59 -10.54
N CYS A 411 -8.16 25.45 -10.68
CA CYS A 411 -7.90 24.26 -9.83
C CYS A 411 -6.86 23.27 -10.42
N LYS A 412 -6.35 23.54 -11.63
CA LYS A 412 -5.36 22.72 -12.35
C LYS A 412 -5.79 21.26 -12.59
N ALA A 413 -7.09 20.99 -12.54
CA ALA A 413 -7.71 19.74 -12.97
C ALA A 413 -7.57 19.58 -14.49
N TYR A 414 -7.36 18.34 -14.94
CA TYR A 414 -7.26 18.00 -16.36
C TYR A 414 -8.65 17.88 -16.98
N ILE A 415 -8.72 18.17 -18.28
CA ILE A 415 -9.92 17.98 -19.10
C ILE A 415 -10.45 16.54 -18.94
N ASN A 416 -11.76 16.41 -18.88
CA ASN A 416 -12.47 15.16 -18.59
C ASN A 416 -13.92 15.24 -19.11
N PRO A 417 -14.66 14.11 -19.23
CA PRO A 417 -16.00 14.06 -19.84
C PRO A 417 -17.06 14.99 -19.22
N PHE A 418 -16.88 15.42 -17.97
CA PHE A 418 -17.87 16.21 -17.23
C PHE A 418 -17.69 17.72 -17.37
N MET A 419 -16.63 18.20 -18.04
CA MET A 419 -16.45 19.64 -18.28
C MET A 419 -17.43 20.17 -19.33
N LYS A 420 -18.26 21.15 -18.94
CA LYS A 420 -19.33 21.67 -19.80
C LYS A 420 -18.81 22.76 -20.73
N PHE A 421 -18.74 22.49 -22.02
CA PHE A 421 -18.45 23.49 -23.03
C PHE A 421 -19.64 24.46 -23.24
N ILE A 422 -19.33 25.73 -23.48
CA ILE A 422 -20.29 26.83 -23.70
C ILE A 422 -19.77 27.75 -24.84
N ASP A 423 -20.51 28.81 -25.17
CA ASP A 423 -20.10 29.85 -26.12
C ASP A 423 -19.64 29.30 -27.49
N GLN A 424 -20.41 28.35 -28.06
CA GLN A 424 -20.06 27.60 -29.27
C GLN A 424 -18.71 26.86 -29.17
N GLY A 425 -18.42 26.32 -27.98
CA GLY A 425 -17.20 25.57 -27.67
C GLY A 425 -15.99 26.43 -27.33
N ARG A 426 -16.09 27.77 -27.42
CA ARG A 426 -14.99 28.71 -27.15
C ARG A 426 -14.58 28.78 -25.68
N ARG A 427 -15.42 28.29 -24.77
CA ARG A 427 -15.14 28.23 -23.33
C ARG A 427 -15.62 26.92 -22.74
N PHE A 428 -15.08 26.54 -21.60
CA PHE A 428 -15.55 25.40 -20.82
C PHE A 428 -15.67 25.73 -19.34
N ILE A 429 -16.62 25.08 -18.66
CA ILE A 429 -16.82 25.15 -17.21
C ILE A 429 -16.25 23.89 -16.58
N CYS A 430 -15.27 24.06 -15.68
CA CYS A 430 -14.65 22.96 -14.95
C CYS A 430 -15.65 22.32 -13.96
N ASN A 431 -15.93 21.03 -14.11
CA ASN A 431 -16.81 20.24 -13.23
C ASN A 431 -16.42 20.24 -11.74
N LEU A 432 -15.11 20.34 -11.44
CA LEU A 432 -14.66 20.34 -10.04
C LEU A 432 -14.89 21.69 -9.33
N CYS A 433 -14.59 22.83 -9.94
CA CYS A 433 -14.68 24.13 -9.25
C CYS A 433 -15.71 25.11 -9.82
N GLY A 434 -16.30 24.86 -10.97
CA GLY A 434 -17.21 25.80 -11.64
C GLY A 434 -16.52 27.02 -12.28
N PHE A 435 -15.19 27.01 -12.46
CA PHE A 435 -14.51 28.10 -13.17
C PHE A 435 -14.75 28.00 -14.68
N SER A 436 -14.84 29.14 -15.37
CA SER A 436 -15.02 29.22 -16.82
C SER A 436 -13.75 29.66 -17.53
N ASP A 437 -13.05 28.69 -18.12
CA ASP A 437 -11.82 28.88 -18.88
C ASP A 437 -12.11 29.16 -20.37
N GLU A 438 -11.14 29.73 -21.10
CA GLU A 438 -11.16 29.82 -22.57
C GLU A 438 -10.64 28.49 -23.15
N THR A 439 -11.28 27.98 -24.20
CA THR A 439 -10.83 26.78 -24.90
C THR A 439 -9.64 27.12 -25.81
N PRO A 440 -8.50 26.42 -25.70
CA PRO A 440 -7.36 26.61 -26.61
C PRO A 440 -7.77 26.48 -28.08
N ARG A 441 -7.16 27.29 -28.96
CA ARG A 441 -7.61 27.46 -30.37
C ARG A 441 -7.39 26.21 -31.22
N ASP A 442 -6.30 25.50 -30.94
CA ASP A 442 -5.94 24.16 -31.42
C ASP A 442 -6.89 23.07 -30.90
N TYR A 443 -7.49 23.27 -29.73
CA TYR A 443 -8.45 22.36 -29.11
C TYR A 443 -9.93 22.72 -29.35
N HIS A 444 -10.23 23.77 -30.13
CA HIS A 444 -11.61 24.24 -30.33
C HIS A 444 -12.42 23.31 -31.25
N CYS A 445 -13.63 22.95 -30.82
CA CYS A 445 -14.68 22.44 -31.71
C CYS A 445 -16.02 23.09 -31.34
N ASN A 446 -16.85 23.33 -32.36
CA ASN A 446 -18.24 23.78 -32.18
C ASN A 446 -19.08 22.74 -31.43
N LEU A 447 -20.18 23.20 -30.84
CA LEU A 447 -21.17 22.34 -30.18
C LEU A 447 -22.08 21.64 -31.20
N GLY A 448 -22.62 20.49 -30.81
CA GLY A 448 -23.68 19.77 -31.50
C GLY A 448 -25.09 20.23 -31.06
N PRO A 449 -26.16 19.70 -31.68
CA PRO A 449 -27.55 20.01 -31.30
C PRO A 449 -27.93 19.62 -29.87
N ASP A 450 -27.17 18.70 -29.27
CA ASP A 450 -27.30 18.23 -27.87
C ASP A 450 -26.57 19.12 -26.85
N GLY A 451 -25.78 20.09 -27.32
CA GLY A 451 -24.96 20.97 -26.48
C GLY A 451 -23.63 20.37 -26.02
N ARG A 452 -23.27 19.13 -26.42
CA ARG A 452 -21.90 18.60 -26.27
C ARG A 452 -21.04 19.14 -27.41
N ARG A 453 -19.72 18.90 -27.40
CA ARG A 453 -18.89 19.13 -28.59
C ARG A 453 -19.17 18.05 -29.63
N ARG A 454 -19.10 18.40 -30.92
CA ARG A 454 -19.32 17.42 -32.01
C ARG A 454 -18.29 16.29 -32.06
N ASP A 455 -17.09 16.53 -31.54
CA ASP A 455 -15.98 15.56 -31.43
C ASP A 455 -15.91 14.87 -30.06
N ALA A 456 -16.90 15.06 -29.17
CA ALA A 456 -16.82 14.59 -27.79
C ALA A 456 -16.73 13.06 -27.64
N ASP A 457 -17.32 12.29 -28.56
CA ASP A 457 -17.29 10.82 -28.53
C ASP A 457 -16.08 10.23 -29.28
N GLU A 458 -15.46 11.01 -30.17
CA GLU A 458 -14.23 10.65 -30.91
C GLU A 458 -12.97 10.86 -30.04
N ARG A 459 -13.04 11.73 -29.03
CA ARG A 459 -11.92 12.13 -28.17
C ARG A 459 -11.98 11.42 -26.81
N PRO A 460 -11.07 10.49 -26.49
CA PRO A 460 -11.16 9.68 -25.27
C PRO A 460 -11.13 10.50 -23.98
N GLU A 461 -10.46 11.65 -23.95
CA GLU A 461 -10.46 12.58 -22.81
C GLU A 461 -11.80 13.32 -22.60
N LEU A 462 -12.75 13.17 -23.51
CA LEU A 462 -14.11 13.73 -23.45
C LEU A 462 -15.21 12.66 -23.36
N CYS A 463 -14.91 11.37 -23.59
CA CYS A 463 -15.86 10.27 -23.45
C CYS A 463 -15.49 9.17 -22.44
N ARG A 464 -14.23 9.08 -21.98
CA ARG A 464 -13.76 8.07 -21.01
C ARG A 464 -13.33 8.70 -19.68
N GLY A 465 -13.61 8.01 -18.58
CA GLY A 465 -13.20 8.41 -17.23
C GLY A 465 -11.74 8.09 -16.92
N ALA A 466 -11.14 7.09 -17.57
CA ALA A 466 -9.71 6.77 -17.46
C ALA A 466 -8.95 7.02 -18.79
N VAL A 467 -7.94 7.89 -18.76
CA VAL A 467 -7.03 8.19 -19.88
C VAL A 467 -5.59 8.40 -19.40
N GLU A 468 -4.62 8.36 -20.31
CA GLU A 468 -3.26 8.85 -20.08
C GLU A 468 -2.93 10.01 -21.01
N PHE A 469 -2.23 11.03 -20.52
CA PHE A 469 -1.65 12.09 -21.34
C PHE A 469 -0.14 11.89 -21.48
N VAL A 470 0.40 12.18 -22.67
CA VAL A 470 1.84 12.41 -22.84
C VAL A 470 2.22 13.67 -22.04
N ALA A 471 3.24 13.58 -21.20
CA ALA A 471 3.66 14.71 -20.37
C ALA A 471 4.70 15.57 -21.12
N THR A 472 4.43 16.86 -21.27
CA THR A 472 5.36 17.83 -21.86
C THR A 472 6.50 18.19 -20.91
N LYS A 473 7.50 18.93 -21.42
CA LYS A 473 8.72 19.28 -20.66
C LYS A 473 8.46 20.09 -19.38
N GLU A 474 7.31 20.75 -19.22
CA GLU A 474 6.96 21.42 -17.95
C GLU A 474 6.71 20.44 -16.79
N PHE A 475 6.46 19.16 -17.08
CA PHE A 475 6.28 18.08 -16.10
C PHE A 475 7.58 17.31 -15.80
N MET A 476 8.72 17.83 -16.25
CA MET A 476 10.05 17.22 -16.16
C MET A 476 11.04 18.20 -15.49
N VAL A 477 11.70 17.77 -14.41
CA VAL A 477 12.84 18.50 -13.82
C VAL A 477 14.20 17.96 -14.27
N ARG A 478 14.19 16.76 -14.86
CA ARG A 478 15.30 16.04 -15.49
C ARG A 478 14.73 15.13 -16.60
N GLU A 479 15.60 14.58 -17.43
CA GLU A 479 15.20 13.51 -18.37
C GLU A 479 14.55 12.33 -17.64
N PRO A 480 13.50 11.68 -18.18
CA PRO A 480 12.77 10.65 -17.47
C PRO A 480 13.66 9.46 -17.08
N MET A 481 13.57 9.04 -15.82
CA MET A 481 14.47 8.07 -15.19
C MET A 481 14.56 6.73 -15.98
N PRO A 482 15.78 6.17 -16.14
CA PRO A 482 15.96 4.82 -16.68
C PRO A 482 15.48 3.74 -15.70
N ALA A 483 15.09 2.57 -16.21
CA ALA A 483 14.83 1.41 -15.36
C ALA A 483 16.15 0.91 -14.72
N VAL A 484 16.31 1.12 -13.42
CA VAL A 484 17.49 0.70 -12.65
C VAL A 484 17.06 -0.27 -11.56
N TYR A 485 17.66 -1.45 -11.55
CA TYR A 485 17.42 -2.49 -10.55
C TYR A 485 18.73 -2.78 -9.81
N PHE A 486 18.74 -2.68 -8.49
CA PHE A 486 19.90 -3.01 -7.66
C PHE A 486 19.57 -4.19 -6.75
N PHE A 487 20.35 -5.26 -6.82
CA PHE A 487 20.17 -6.45 -5.99
C PHE A 487 21.14 -6.43 -4.80
N LEU A 488 20.63 -6.62 -3.58
CA LEU A 488 21.42 -6.56 -2.35
C LEU A 488 21.13 -7.80 -1.49
N ILE A 489 22.12 -8.68 -1.32
CA ILE A 489 21.91 -10.06 -0.81
C ILE A 489 22.66 -10.30 0.51
N ASP A 490 21.94 -10.72 1.55
CA ASP A 490 22.49 -11.20 2.83
C ASP A 490 23.31 -12.49 2.59
N VAL A 491 24.58 -12.45 3.00
CA VAL A 491 25.56 -13.56 2.94
C VAL A 491 26.13 -13.90 4.33
N SER A 492 25.41 -13.52 5.39
CA SER A 492 25.70 -13.97 6.76
C SER A 492 25.65 -15.49 6.87
N MET A 493 26.30 -16.01 7.91
CA MET A 493 26.38 -17.44 8.23
C MET A 493 25.01 -18.14 8.23
N ILE A 494 23.95 -17.46 8.71
CA ILE A 494 22.59 -18.01 8.75
C ILE A 494 21.92 -17.95 7.37
N ALA A 495 22.09 -16.87 6.61
CA ALA A 495 21.58 -16.76 5.24
C ALA A 495 22.14 -17.85 4.31
N VAL A 496 23.43 -18.16 4.47
CA VAL A 496 24.11 -19.24 3.76
C VAL A 496 23.63 -20.62 4.26
N GLN A 497 23.61 -20.86 5.57
CA GLN A 497 23.25 -22.18 6.13
C GLN A 497 21.79 -22.58 5.93
N THR A 498 20.87 -21.63 5.91
CA THR A 498 19.45 -21.88 5.61
C THR A 498 19.17 -22.05 4.11
N GLY A 499 20.17 -21.80 3.26
CA GLY A 499 20.04 -21.78 1.81
C GLY A 499 19.35 -20.52 1.26
N ALA A 500 19.03 -19.54 2.10
CA ALA A 500 18.39 -18.28 1.70
C ALA A 500 19.22 -17.49 0.67
N THR A 501 20.54 -17.38 0.88
CA THR A 501 21.46 -16.76 -0.08
C THR A 501 21.41 -17.46 -1.45
N ALA A 502 21.37 -18.80 -1.47
CA ALA A 502 21.32 -19.58 -2.71
C ALA A 502 19.95 -19.46 -3.41
N ALA A 503 18.85 -19.46 -2.64
CA ALA A 503 17.51 -19.24 -3.17
C ALA A 503 17.35 -17.82 -3.75
N ALA A 504 17.90 -16.80 -3.11
CA ALA A 504 17.95 -15.44 -3.64
C ALA A 504 18.76 -15.37 -4.94
N CYS A 505 19.97 -15.95 -4.99
CA CYS A 505 20.79 -15.96 -6.20
C CYS A 505 20.11 -16.70 -7.37
N SER A 506 19.46 -17.85 -7.09
CA SER A 506 18.69 -18.60 -8.07
C SER A 506 17.44 -17.85 -8.56
N ALA A 507 16.72 -17.18 -7.65
CA ALA A 507 15.56 -16.36 -8.02
C ALA A 507 15.99 -15.19 -8.91
N ILE A 508 17.05 -14.46 -8.55
CA ILE A 508 17.59 -13.35 -9.35
C ILE A 508 18.02 -13.87 -10.73
N SER A 509 18.83 -14.94 -10.78
CA SER A 509 19.29 -15.56 -12.04
C SER A 509 18.12 -15.86 -12.99
N GLN A 510 17.06 -16.49 -12.46
CA GLN A 510 15.88 -16.84 -13.26
C GLN A 510 15.05 -15.63 -13.73
N VAL A 511 15.07 -14.48 -13.05
CA VAL A 511 14.28 -13.29 -13.45
C VAL A 511 15.04 -12.27 -14.29
N ILE A 512 16.37 -12.40 -14.48
CA ILE A 512 17.15 -11.44 -15.31
C ILE A 512 16.58 -11.35 -16.73
N LYS A 513 16.19 -12.49 -17.32
CA LYS A 513 15.53 -12.60 -18.63
C LYS A 513 14.12 -11.96 -18.71
N ASP A 514 13.50 -11.72 -17.56
CA ASP A 514 12.18 -11.09 -17.42
C ASP A 514 12.30 -9.57 -17.13
N LEU A 515 13.51 -9.03 -16.98
CA LEU A 515 13.74 -7.58 -16.88
C LEU A 515 13.44 -6.89 -18.22
N PRO A 516 13.00 -5.61 -18.24
CA PRO A 516 12.70 -4.91 -19.48
C PRO A 516 13.93 -4.81 -20.41
N GLU A 517 13.84 -5.34 -21.63
CA GLU A 517 14.89 -5.24 -22.68
C GLU A 517 14.96 -3.82 -23.31
N GLY A 518 15.15 -2.80 -22.47
CA GLY A 518 15.38 -1.42 -22.90
C GLY A 518 16.88 -1.10 -23.00
N PRO A 519 17.32 -0.27 -23.96
CA PRO A 519 18.71 0.20 -24.04
C PRO A 519 19.12 1.11 -22.86
N ARG A 520 18.16 1.43 -21.97
CA ARG A 520 18.38 2.17 -20.72
C ARG A 520 18.33 1.30 -19.46
N THR A 521 18.00 0.01 -19.55
CA THR A 521 17.90 -0.85 -18.36
C THR A 521 19.28 -1.12 -17.78
N ARG A 522 19.47 -0.82 -16.49
CA ARG A 522 20.74 -1.03 -15.78
C ARG A 522 20.56 -1.89 -14.54
N VAL A 523 21.61 -2.65 -14.23
CA VAL A 523 21.67 -3.51 -13.05
C VAL A 523 22.94 -3.21 -12.24
N GLY A 524 22.79 -3.22 -10.92
CA GLY A 524 23.89 -3.30 -9.95
C GLY A 524 23.65 -4.46 -8.97
N ILE A 525 24.72 -4.96 -8.34
CA ILE A 525 24.64 -6.02 -7.33
C ILE A 525 25.68 -5.83 -6.23
N ALA A 526 25.28 -6.15 -5.00
CA ALA A 526 26.16 -6.26 -3.83
C ALA A 526 25.70 -7.39 -2.88
N THR A 527 26.62 -7.88 -2.05
CA THR A 527 26.35 -8.82 -0.96
C THR A 527 26.82 -8.23 0.36
N PHE A 528 26.20 -8.59 1.48
CA PHE A 528 26.57 -8.04 2.79
C PHE A 528 26.44 -9.03 3.94
N ASP A 529 27.32 -8.88 4.93
CA ASP A 529 27.26 -9.50 6.25
C ASP A 529 27.51 -8.42 7.32
N SER A 530 28.61 -8.47 8.09
CA SER A 530 29.11 -7.31 8.86
C SER A 530 29.87 -6.31 7.98
N THR A 531 30.14 -6.65 6.72
CA THR A 531 30.78 -5.79 5.72
C THR A 531 30.00 -5.79 4.39
N ILE A 532 30.26 -4.82 3.51
CA ILE A 532 29.52 -4.63 2.26
C ILE A 532 30.44 -4.96 1.07
N HIS A 533 29.97 -5.76 0.12
CA HIS A 533 30.76 -6.25 -1.01
C HIS A 533 30.05 -5.86 -2.31
N PHE A 534 30.58 -4.87 -3.03
CA PHE A 534 30.11 -4.50 -4.37
C PHE A 534 30.79 -5.35 -5.45
N TYR A 535 30.16 -5.49 -6.62
CA TYR A 535 30.75 -6.20 -7.75
C TYR A 535 30.77 -5.33 -9.00
N ASN A 536 31.96 -5.13 -9.58
CA ASN A 536 32.09 -4.54 -10.91
C ASN A 536 31.89 -5.64 -11.96
N LEU A 537 30.86 -5.47 -12.80
CA LEU A 537 30.41 -6.46 -13.79
C LEU A 537 30.86 -6.14 -15.24
N LYS A 538 31.71 -5.13 -15.46
CA LYS A 538 32.08 -4.68 -16.81
C LYS A 538 32.59 -5.83 -17.70
N ARG A 539 32.05 -5.93 -18.91
CA ARG A 539 32.43 -6.93 -19.93
C ARG A 539 33.91 -6.91 -20.33
N ALA A 540 34.63 -5.83 -20.03
CA ALA A 540 36.07 -5.71 -20.27
C ALA A 540 36.94 -6.47 -19.24
N LEU A 541 36.35 -6.91 -18.12
CA LEU A 541 37.00 -7.80 -17.15
C LEU A 541 36.91 -9.25 -17.62
N GLN A 542 37.84 -10.12 -17.19
CA GLN A 542 37.77 -11.56 -17.43
C GLN A 542 36.82 -12.30 -16.46
N GLN A 543 36.52 -11.66 -15.32
CA GLN A 543 35.64 -12.15 -14.26
C GLN A 543 35.11 -10.94 -13.46
N PRO A 544 33.98 -11.06 -12.75
CA PRO A 544 33.53 -10.03 -11.80
C PRO A 544 34.61 -9.67 -10.77
N LEU A 545 34.75 -8.38 -10.47
CA LEU A 545 35.66 -7.89 -9.42
C LEU A 545 34.87 -7.48 -8.18
N MET A 546 35.10 -8.19 -7.07
CA MET A 546 34.57 -7.83 -5.75
C MET A 546 35.33 -6.64 -5.15
N LEU A 547 34.60 -5.70 -4.56
CA LEU A 547 35.12 -4.49 -3.90
C LEU A 547 34.50 -4.39 -2.50
N ILE A 548 35.33 -4.51 -1.46
CA ILE A 548 34.90 -4.58 -0.07
C ILE A 548 34.90 -3.17 0.55
N VAL A 549 33.77 -2.78 1.14
CA VAL A 549 33.58 -1.59 1.98
C VAL A 549 33.39 -2.08 3.43
N PRO A 550 34.44 -2.00 4.27
CA PRO A 550 34.41 -2.54 5.64
C PRO A 550 33.90 -1.54 6.68
N ASP A 551 33.79 -0.25 6.36
CA ASP A 551 33.16 0.73 7.23
C ASP A 551 31.64 0.67 7.05
N VAL A 552 30.92 0.46 8.15
CA VAL A 552 29.46 0.35 8.20
C VAL A 552 28.80 1.48 9.00
N GLN A 553 29.58 2.52 9.36
CA GLN A 553 29.11 3.73 10.02
C GLN A 553 29.23 4.94 9.08
N ASP A 554 30.33 5.08 8.35
CA ASP A 554 30.51 6.09 7.28
C ASP A 554 30.64 5.39 5.91
N VAL A 555 29.49 4.94 5.39
CA VAL A 555 29.44 4.16 4.15
C VAL A 555 29.62 5.00 2.89
N TYR A 556 30.35 4.45 1.94
CA TYR A 556 30.62 5.04 0.63
C TYR A 556 30.44 4.03 -0.51
N THR A 557 30.27 4.52 -1.73
CA THR A 557 30.31 3.69 -2.95
C THR A 557 31.77 3.56 -3.43
N PRO A 558 32.31 2.34 -3.65
CA PRO A 558 33.75 2.15 -3.88
C PRO A 558 34.24 2.58 -5.27
N LEU A 559 33.33 2.86 -6.22
CA LEU A 559 33.63 3.47 -7.52
C LEU A 559 32.57 4.54 -7.84
N GLN A 560 32.98 5.62 -8.49
CA GLN A 560 32.07 6.69 -8.95
C GLN A 560 31.19 6.26 -10.16
N THR A 561 31.61 5.21 -10.87
CA THR A 561 30.90 4.61 -12.01
C THR A 561 31.03 3.09 -11.95
N ASP A 562 30.48 2.36 -12.93
CA ASP A 562 30.69 0.91 -13.13
C ASP A 562 30.10 -0.04 -12.07
N ILE A 563 29.52 0.47 -10.98
CA ILE A 563 28.72 -0.30 -10.02
C ILE A 563 27.33 -0.63 -10.58
N ILE A 564 26.76 0.28 -11.37
CA ILE A 564 25.46 0.12 -12.04
C ILE A 564 25.70 0.25 -13.55
N VAL A 565 25.55 -0.86 -14.26
CA VAL A 565 25.92 -0.99 -15.69
C VAL A 565 24.72 -1.45 -16.54
N PRO A 566 24.71 -1.18 -17.87
CA PRO A 566 23.62 -1.65 -18.74
C PRO A 566 23.50 -3.18 -18.70
N LEU A 567 22.28 -3.69 -18.59
CA LEU A 567 22.01 -5.14 -18.49
C LEU A 567 22.61 -5.92 -19.67
N SER A 568 22.50 -5.33 -20.86
CA SER A 568 23.05 -5.89 -22.11
C SER A 568 24.58 -6.03 -22.07
N GLU A 569 25.31 -5.25 -21.27
CA GLU A 569 26.76 -5.38 -21.12
C GLU A 569 27.15 -6.49 -20.14
N CYS A 570 26.39 -6.68 -19.06
CA CYS A 570 26.80 -7.47 -17.90
C CYS A 570 26.15 -8.86 -17.73
N HIS A 571 25.10 -9.20 -18.49
CA HIS A 571 24.30 -10.45 -18.33
C HIS A 571 25.12 -11.69 -17.94
N GLN A 572 26.09 -12.09 -18.78
CA GLN A 572 26.94 -13.26 -18.54
C GLN A 572 27.79 -13.18 -17.26
N HIS A 573 28.29 -11.99 -16.91
CA HIS A 573 29.03 -11.79 -15.66
C HIS A 573 28.11 -11.84 -14.43
N LEU A 574 26.86 -11.41 -14.58
CA LEU A 574 25.86 -11.46 -13.51
C LEU A 574 25.40 -12.90 -13.25
N GLU A 575 25.17 -13.70 -14.30
CA GLU A 575 24.87 -15.14 -14.19
C GLU A 575 26.01 -15.90 -13.46
N LEU A 576 27.24 -15.78 -13.96
CA LEU A 576 28.43 -16.41 -13.35
C LEU A 576 28.67 -15.95 -11.89
N LEU A 577 28.36 -14.69 -11.58
CA LEU A 577 28.44 -14.19 -10.22
C LEU A 577 27.39 -14.85 -9.30
N LEU A 578 26.13 -14.92 -9.75
CA LEU A 578 25.04 -15.49 -8.97
C LEU A 578 25.22 -16.99 -8.71
N GLU A 579 25.80 -17.73 -9.66
CA GLU A 579 26.22 -19.13 -9.45
C GLU A 579 27.34 -19.26 -8.41
N SER A 580 28.28 -18.31 -8.37
CA SER A 580 29.46 -18.37 -7.49
C SER A 580 29.26 -17.84 -6.07
N ILE A 581 28.35 -16.87 -5.83
CA ILE A 581 28.11 -16.26 -4.51
C ILE A 581 27.90 -17.30 -3.39
N PRO A 582 27.03 -18.33 -3.53
CA PRO A 582 26.84 -19.34 -2.49
C PRO A 582 28.11 -20.14 -2.15
N THR A 583 29.01 -20.34 -3.12
CA THR A 583 30.30 -21.01 -2.93
C THR A 583 31.33 -20.09 -2.28
N ILE A 584 31.38 -18.81 -2.70
CA ILE A 584 32.27 -17.78 -2.13
C ILE A 584 32.05 -17.64 -0.62
N PHE A 585 30.79 -17.58 -0.18
CA PHE A 585 30.44 -17.42 1.23
C PHE A 585 30.12 -18.73 1.98
N GLN A 586 30.33 -19.91 1.36
CA GLN A 586 29.99 -21.22 1.94
C GLN A 586 30.57 -21.44 3.36
N ASN A 587 31.76 -20.88 3.62
CA ASN A 587 32.47 -21.04 4.89
C ASN A 587 32.32 -19.83 5.84
N ASN A 588 31.47 -18.84 5.51
CA ASN A 588 31.30 -17.63 6.31
C ASN A 588 30.84 -17.95 7.75
N ARG A 589 31.38 -17.19 8.71
CA ARG A 589 31.12 -17.32 10.16
C ARG A 589 30.54 -16.04 10.77
N THR A 590 30.40 -14.97 9.99
CA THR A 590 29.73 -13.74 10.41
C THR A 590 28.25 -13.99 10.67
N SER A 591 27.80 -13.88 11.93
CA SER A 591 26.38 -13.97 12.30
C SER A 591 25.64 -12.63 12.27
N GLU A 592 26.37 -11.54 12.06
CA GLU A 592 25.88 -10.15 12.11
C GLU A 592 25.38 -9.67 10.74
N SER A 593 24.50 -8.67 10.73
CA SER A 593 24.01 -8.01 9.52
C SER A 593 24.11 -6.50 9.61
N ALA A 594 24.81 -5.92 8.63
CA ALA A 594 24.98 -4.50 8.40
C ALA A 594 23.88 -3.90 7.48
N PHE A 595 22.67 -4.49 7.47
CA PHE A 595 21.56 -4.14 6.56
C PHE A 595 21.38 -2.64 6.33
N GLY A 596 21.29 -1.81 7.38
CA GLY A 596 21.07 -0.36 7.25
C GLY A 596 22.23 0.40 6.61
N ALA A 597 23.46 -0.06 6.84
CA ALA A 597 24.66 0.42 6.17
C ALA A 597 24.68 -0.04 4.69
N ALA A 598 24.34 -1.30 4.43
CA ALA A 598 24.33 -1.90 3.10
C ALA A 598 23.30 -1.24 2.16
N ILE A 599 22.07 -0.99 2.63
CA ILE A 599 21.06 -0.26 1.83
C ILE A 599 21.46 1.20 1.58
N LYS A 600 22.14 1.86 2.54
CA LYS A 600 22.63 3.24 2.37
C LYS A 600 23.76 3.30 1.35
N ALA A 601 24.68 2.33 1.35
CA ALA A 601 25.74 2.23 0.35
C ALA A 601 25.19 1.95 -1.06
N ALA A 602 24.18 1.07 -1.17
CA ALA A 602 23.48 0.82 -2.43
C ALA A 602 22.70 2.05 -2.92
N PHE A 603 22.00 2.76 -2.03
CA PHE A 603 21.38 4.05 -2.32
C PHE A 603 22.38 5.07 -2.86
N LEU A 604 23.58 5.18 -2.27
CA LEU A 604 24.62 6.12 -2.75
C LEU A 604 25.04 5.81 -4.19
N ALA A 605 25.10 4.53 -4.58
CA ALA A 605 25.36 4.13 -5.97
C ALA A 605 24.20 4.45 -6.93
N MET A 606 22.96 4.48 -6.42
CA MET A 606 21.74 4.78 -7.18
C MET A 606 21.37 6.27 -7.19
N LYS A 607 22.01 7.11 -6.37
CA LYS A 607 21.55 8.47 -6.02
C LYS A 607 21.29 9.38 -7.22
N ASP A 608 22.15 9.32 -8.23
CA ASP A 608 22.01 10.18 -9.42
C ASP A 608 20.93 9.69 -10.39
N THR A 609 20.60 8.39 -10.38
CA THR A 609 19.57 7.81 -11.26
C THR A 609 18.20 7.72 -10.59
N GLY A 610 18.12 7.38 -9.31
CA GLY A 610 16.94 6.70 -8.75
C GLY A 610 16.89 5.23 -9.19
N GLY A 611 15.80 4.52 -8.87
CA GLY A 611 15.63 3.11 -9.23
C GLY A 611 14.83 2.29 -8.24
N LYS A 612 14.91 0.97 -8.36
CA LYS A 612 14.39 -0.01 -7.40
C LYS A 612 15.53 -0.83 -6.79
N LEU A 613 15.62 -0.79 -5.46
CA LEU A 613 16.54 -1.59 -4.64
C LEU A 613 15.79 -2.83 -4.12
N LEU A 614 16.30 -4.01 -4.44
CA LEU A 614 15.74 -5.33 -4.14
C LEU A 614 16.64 -5.99 -3.09
N VAL A 615 16.23 -5.96 -1.82
CA VAL A 615 17.04 -6.43 -0.68
C VAL A 615 16.55 -7.79 -0.20
N PHE A 616 17.47 -8.72 0.00
CA PHE A 616 17.21 -10.06 0.55
C PHE A 616 17.87 -10.14 1.93
N GLN A 617 17.08 -10.21 3.00
CA GLN A 617 17.52 -10.17 4.40
C GLN A 617 17.10 -11.45 5.13
N SER A 618 18.02 -12.08 5.88
CA SER A 618 17.73 -13.33 6.61
C SER A 618 17.81 -13.20 8.13
N VAL A 619 18.72 -12.39 8.66
CA VAL A 619 18.90 -12.18 10.13
C VAL A 619 18.42 -10.80 10.61
N LEU A 620 18.47 -10.56 11.92
CA LEU A 620 18.27 -9.23 12.52
C LEU A 620 19.41 -8.27 12.11
N PRO A 621 19.13 -7.05 11.62
CA PRO A 621 20.12 -5.99 11.48
C PRO A 621 20.79 -5.68 12.83
N SER A 622 22.08 -5.98 12.99
CA SER A 622 22.75 -6.00 14.29
C SER A 622 23.95 -5.04 14.41
N ILE A 623 24.42 -4.47 13.29
CA ILE A 623 25.61 -3.61 13.25
C ILE A 623 25.45 -2.49 12.21
N GLY A 624 26.20 -1.39 12.39
CA GLY A 624 26.18 -0.24 11.49
C GLY A 624 25.00 0.71 11.71
N ILE A 625 24.71 1.52 10.69
CA ILE A 625 23.58 2.47 10.67
C ILE A 625 22.26 1.73 10.93
N GLY A 626 21.50 2.15 11.96
CA GLY A 626 20.20 1.55 12.29
C GLY A 626 20.28 0.14 12.89
N ALA A 627 21.38 -0.22 13.56
CA ALA A 627 21.50 -1.49 14.27
C ALA A 627 20.39 -1.71 15.32
N LEU A 628 19.82 -2.91 15.36
CA LEU A 628 18.69 -3.29 16.20
C LEU A 628 19.08 -4.36 17.23
N SER A 629 18.32 -4.43 18.33
CA SER A 629 18.44 -5.46 19.36
C SER A 629 17.22 -6.41 19.35
N ALA A 630 17.36 -7.57 20.00
CA ALA A 630 16.31 -8.60 20.09
C ALA A 630 15.18 -8.24 21.09
N ARG A 631 14.64 -7.02 20.97
CA ARG A 631 13.66 -6.39 21.90
C ARG A 631 12.35 -7.14 22.09
N GLU A 632 12.05 -8.15 21.27
CA GLU A 632 10.90 -9.04 21.49
C GLU A 632 10.96 -9.78 22.85
N ALA A 633 12.15 -10.19 23.31
CA ALA A 633 12.29 -10.92 24.57
C ALA A 633 11.87 -10.08 25.78
N GLU A 634 12.35 -8.84 25.86
CA GLU A 634 12.00 -7.84 26.87
C GLU A 634 10.51 -7.43 26.74
N GLY A 635 10.02 -7.30 25.51
CA GLY A 635 8.61 -7.05 25.22
C GLY A 635 7.68 -8.14 25.78
N ARG A 636 8.03 -9.42 25.59
CA ARG A 636 7.23 -10.56 26.06
C ARG A 636 7.14 -10.63 27.59
N THR A 637 8.20 -10.30 28.33
CA THR A 637 8.13 -10.23 29.80
C THR A 637 7.15 -9.17 30.26
N ASN A 638 7.15 -7.99 29.65
CA ASN A 638 6.28 -6.88 30.04
C ASN A 638 4.81 -7.14 29.67
N ILE A 639 4.57 -7.79 28.52
CA ILE A 639 3.25 -8.32 28.14
C ILE A 639 2.73 -9.31 29.20
N SER A 640 3.57 -10.25 29.65
CA SER A 640 3.18 -11.22 30.68
C SER A 640 2.98 -10.60 32.08
N ALA A 641 3.58 -9.45 32.34
CA ALA A 641 3.37 -8.65 33.56
C ALA A 641 2.08 -7.80 33.53
N GLY A 642 1.36 -7.78 32.40
CA GLY A 642 0.12 -7.00 32.23
C GLY A 642 0.32 -5.53 31.88
N GLU A 643 1.53 -5.13 31.45
CA GLU A 643 1.79 -3.76 31.00
C GLU A 643 1.10 -3.49 29.65
N LYS A 644 0.44 -2.33 29.54
CA LYS A 644 -0.54 -2.04 28.48
C LYS A 644 0.06 -1.64 27.12
N GLU A 645 1.34 -1.93 26.90
CA GLU A 645 2.14 -1.25 25.87
C GLU A 645 2.75 -2.18 24.80
N ALA A 646 2.21 -3.40 24.66
CA ALA A 646 2.59 -4.37 23.61
C ALA A 646 2.71 -3.76 22.20
N ASN A 647 1.84 -2.79 21.88
CA ASN A 647 1.84 -2.10 20.59
C ASN A 647 3.08 -1.22 20.32
N LYS A 648 3.86 -0.84 21.35
CA LYS A 648 5.13 -0.11 21.15
C LYS A 648 6.17 -0.95 20.40
N LEU A 649 6.08 -2.28 20.46
CA LEU A 649 6.94 -3.19 19.69
C LEU A 649 6.62 -3.17 18.18
N LEU A 650 5.45 -2.66 17.80
CA LEU A 650 5.01 -2.47 16.41
C LEU A 650 5.37 -1.09 15.84
N GLN A 651 6.02 -0.24 16.65
CA GLN A 651 6.71 0.97 16.22
C GLN A 651 8.19 0.64 15.90
N PRO A 652 8.84 1.38 14.99
CA PRO A 652 10.30 1.25 14.80
C PRO A 652 11.05 1.54 16.10
N ALA A 653 12.21 0.91 16.27
CA ALA A 653 13.05 1.07 17.47
C ALA A 653 13.60 2.51 17.61
N ASP A 654 13.95 3.15 16.51
CA ASP A 654 14.46 4.51 16.44
C ASP A 654 13.92 5.28 15.20
N LYS A 655 14.63 6.35 14.80
CA LYS A 655 14.31 7.15 13.61
C LYS A 655 15.25 6.91 12.41
N ALA A 656 16.34 6.16 12.56
CA ALA A 656 17.38 6.04 11.54
C ALA A 656 16.81 5.49 10.22
N PHE A 657 15.98 4.45 10.29
CA PHE A 657 15.29 3.92 9.11
C PHE A 657 14.26 4.88 8.50
N MET A 658 13.67 5.79 9.27
CA MET A 658 12.77 6.83 8.72
C MET A 658 13.55 7.95 8.03
N GLU A 659 14.68 8.36 8.59
CA GLU A 659 15.57 9.37 8.02
C GLU A 659 16.18 8.87 6.70
N LEU A 660 16.67 7.62 6.67
CA LEU A 660 17.06 6.92 5.45
C LEU A 660 15.91 6.87 4.42
N ALA A 661 14.70 6.50 4.83
CA ALA A 661 13.58 6.34 3.91
C ALA A 661 13.11 7.66 3.26
N VAL A 662 13.17 8.78 4.00
CA VAL A 662 12.87 10.11 3.48
C VAL A 662 13.94 10.57 2.48
N GLU A 663 15.21 10.30 2.76
CA GLU A 663 16.33 10.56 1.82
C GLU A 663 16.21 9.70 0.55
N PHE A 664 15.93 8.40 0.69
CA PHE A 664 15.75 7.49 -0.45
C PHE A 664 14.59 7.96 -1.35
N ALA A 665 13.50 8.43 -0.74
CA ALA A 665 12.38 9.01 -1.46
C ALA A 665 12.66 10.39 -2.09
N GLU A 666 13.74 11.07 -1.73
CA GLU A 666 14.17 12.32 -2.38
C GLU A 666 14.79 12.04 -3.75
N TYR A 667 15.70 11.07 -3.79
CA TYR A 667 16.45 10.69 -4.99
C TYR A 667 15.74 9.57 -5.79
N GLN A 668 14.43 9.40 -5.57
CA GLN A 668 13.57 8.49 -6.32
C GLN A 668 14.03 7.02 -6.29
N VAL A 669 14.51 6.57 -5.13
CA VAL A 669 14.85 5.16 -4.86
C VAL A 669 13.69 4.48 -4.14
N CYS A 670 13.04 3.53 -4.82
CA CYS A 670 12.08 2.60 -4.25
C CYS A 670 12.82 1.41 -3.62
N VAL A 671 12.39 0.91 -2.45
CA VAL A 671 12.99 -0.28 -1.82
C VAL A 671 11.94 -1.36 -1.57
N ASP A 672 12.22 -2.58 -2.01
CA ASP A 672 11.48 -3.79 -1.65
C ASP A 672 12.39 -4.72 -0.81
N VAL A 673 11.83 -5.35 0.22
CA VAL A 673 12.58 -6.22 1.15
C VAL A 673 11.99 -7.62 1.20
N PHE A 674 12.78 -8.62 0.81
CA PHE A 674 12.48 -10.05 0.88
C PHE A 674 13.12 -10.63 2.15
N VAL A 675 12.28 -10.99 3.12
CA VAL A 675 12.68 -11.43 4.47
C VAL A 675 12.63 -12.96 4.54
N THR A 676 13.78 -13.61 4.39
CA THR A 676 13.95 -15.07 4.35
C THR A 676 14.51 -15.58 5.68
N THR A 677 13.64 -15.67 6.70
CA THR A 677 14.08 -15.86 8.10
C THR A 677 13.41 -17.02 8.82
N GLN A 678 14.08 -17.50 9.86
CA GLN A 678 13.56 -18.47 10.84
C GLN A 678 13.40 -17.85 12.24
N THR A 679 13.89 -16.63 12.44
CA THR A 679 14.00 -15.94 13.75
C THR A 679 13.35 -14.55 13.72
N TYR A 680 13.40 -13.81 14.83
CA TYR A 680 13.01 -12.40 14.89
C TYR A 680 14.01 -11.53 14.10
N VAL A 681 13.50 -10.56 13.34
CA VAL A 681 14.28 -9.60 12.53
C VAL A 681 13.81 -8.15 12.66
N ASP A 682 12.80 -7.89 13.50
CA ASP A 682 12.20 -6.58 13.76
C ASP A 682 11.62 -5.87 12.52
N ILE A 683 10.64 -6.53 11.91
CA ILE A 683 9.90 -6.03 10.75
C ILE A 683 9.27 -4.65 11.03
N ALA A 684 8.88 -4.34 12.27
CA ALA A 684 8.36 -3.01 12.64
C ALA A 684 9.33 -1.87 12.27
N SER A 685 10.63 -2.10 12.45
CA SER A 685 11.72 -1.17 12.14
C SER A 685 12.07 -1.17 10.65
N ILE A 686 12.50 -2.30 10.08
CA ILE A 686 13.00 -2.34 8.70
C ILE A 686 11.93 -1.98 7.66
N SER A 687 10.65 -2.23 7.95
CA SER A 687 9.55 -1.96 7.03
C SER A 687 9.17 -0.49 6.89
N VAL A 688 9.75 0.42 7.67
CA VAL A 688 9.58 1.88 7.46
C VAL A 688 10.00 2.27 6.04
N ILE A 689 11.11 1.72 5.54
CA ILE A 689 11.67 2.08 4.23
C ILE A 689 10.77 1.69 3.05
N PRO A 690 10.31 0.43 2.89
CA PRO A 690 9.36 0.08 1.83
C PRO A 690 8.03 0.86 1.96
N ARG A 691 7.53 1.11 3.19
CA ARG A 691 6.32 1.94 3.38
C ARG A 691 6.48 3.35 2.83
N THR A 692 7.57 4.04 3.18
CA THR A 692 7.79 5.43 2.76
C THR A 692 8.24 5.55 1.29
N THR A 693 8.93 4.55 0.74
CA THR A 693 9.44 4.58 -0.65
C THR A 693 8.50 3.94 -1.69
N GLY A 694 7.32 3.46 -1.27
CA GLY A 694 6.28 2.89 -2.14
C GLY A 694 6.42 1.39 -2.44
N GLY A 695 7.47 0.73 -1.93
CA GLY A 695 7.71 -0.71 -2.07
C GLY A 695 6.93 -1.56 -1.06
N GLN A 696 7.41 -2.80 -0.86
CA GLN A 696 6.79 -3.87 -0.07
C GLN A 696 7.79 -4.62 0.82
N VAL A 697 7.24 -5.34 1.79
CA VAL A 697 7.93 -6.43 2.49
C VAL A 697 7.32 -7.76 2.01
N TYR A 698 8.15 -8.74 1.70
CA TYR A 698 7.75 -10.12 1.41
C TYR A 698 8.31 -11.03 2.51
N LEU A 699 7.45 -11.70 3.28
CA LEU A 699 7.87 -12.50 4.45
C LEU A 699 7.81 -14.00 4.17
N TYR A 700 8.96 -14.66 4.32
CA TYR A 700 9.13 -16.11 4.27
C TYR A 700 9.54 -16.59 5.66
N TYR A 701 8.61 -16.52 6.62
CA TYR A 701 8.87 -16.95 8.00
C TYR A 701 8.90 -18.48 8.12
N LEU A 702 9.82 -19.01 8.94
CA LEU A 702 10.32 -20.38 8.85
C LEU A 702 10.76 -20.70 7.42
N PHE A 703 11.68 -19.89 6.88
CA PHE A 703 12.22 -20.09 5.54
C PHE A 703 12.82 -21.49 5.37
N SER A 704 12.45 -22.15 4.28
CA SER A 704 12.97 -23.44 3.85
C SER A 704 13.36 -23.40 2.38
N ALA A 705 14.64 -23.69 2.10
CA ALA A 705 15.17 -23.85 0.74
C ALA A 705 14.56 -25.03 -0.05
N LEU A 706 13.66 -25.81 0.55
CA LEU A 706 12.89 -26.86 -0.15
C LEU A 706 11.51 -26.36 -0.64
N SER A 707 10.77 -25.62 0.18
CA SER A 707 9.38 -25.22 -0.12
C SER A 707 9.24 -23.81 -0.68
N ASP A 708 10.11 -22.89 -0.26
CA ASP A 708 9.92 -21.46 -0.46
C ASP A 708 10.58 -20.84 -1.71
N PRO A 709 11.63 -21.41 -2.36
CA PRO A 709 12.19 -20.84 -3.59
C PRO A 709 11.16 -20.65 -4.71
N ALA A 710 10.16 -21.53 -4.80
CA ALA A 710 9.06 -21.41 -5.75
C ALA A 710 8.22 -20.13 -5.52
N LYS A 711 8.00 -19.73 -4.26
CA LYS A 711 7.35 -18.45 -3.96
C LYS A 711 8.31 -17.28 -4.15
N LEU A 712 9.55 -17.38 -3.66
CA LEU A 712 10.54 -16.30 -3.74
C LEU A 712 10.79 -15.86 -5.19
N TYR A 713 10.95 -16.82 -6.11
CA TYR A 713 11.06 -16.53 -7.54
C TYR A 713 9.80 -15.86 -8.10
N ASN A 714 8.60 -16.38 -7.81
CA ASN A 714 7.37 -15.82 -8.41
C ASN A 714 7.01 -14.44 -7.85
N ASP A 715 7.22 -14.20 -6.55
CA ASP A 715 7.03 -12.89 -5.92
C ASP A 715 8.05 -11.86 -6.46
N LEU A 716 9.31 -12.26 -6.65
CA LEU A 716 10.35 -11.42 -7.27
C LEU A 716 10.05 -11.15 -8.76
N ARG A 717 9.61 -12.17 -9.51
CA ARG A 717 9.23 -12.06 -10.92
C ARG A 717 8.04 -11.12 -11.08
N TRP A 718 7.01 -11.28 -10.25
CA TRP A 718 5.87 -10.36 -10.24
C TRP A 718 6.32 -8.94 -9.91
N ASN A 719 7.20 -8.77 -8.91
CA ASN A 719 7.75 -7.47 -8.55
C ASN A 719 8.39 -6.73 -9.74
N ILE A 720 9.18 -7.40 -10.58
CA ILE A 720 9.83 -6.75 -11.74
C ILE A 720 8.95 -6.65 -13.00
N THR A 721 8.06 -7.62 -13.24
CA THR A 721 7.27 -7.70 -14.50
C THR A 721 5.92 -6.99 -14.45
N ARG A 722 5.35 -6.79 -13.26
CA ARG A 722 4.02 -6.17 -13.12
C ARG A 722 4.02 -4.70 -13.59
N PRO A 723 2.89 -4.18 -14.11
CA PRO A 723 2.76 -2.78 -14.49
C PRO A 723 3.12 -1.84 -13.34
N GLN A 724 4.14 -1.02 -13.55
CA GLN A 724 4.71 -0.12 -12.54
C GLN A 724 5.29 1.16 -13.14
N GLY A 725 5.54 2.12 -12.27
CA GLY A 725 6.04 3.45 -12.60
C GLY A 725 6.94 4.00 -11.51
N PHE A 726 7.77 4.97 -11.88
CA PHE A 726 8.78 5.59 -11.03
C PHE A 726 8.64 7.13 -11.00
N GLU A 727 9.35 7.77 -10.07
CA GLU A 727 9.37 9.25 -9.93
C GLU A 727 7.97 9.86 -9.84
N ALA A 728 7.04 9.15 -9.21
CA ALA A 728 5.62 9.40 -9.39
C ALA A 728 5.07 10.36 -8.33
N VAL A 729 4.09 11.17 -8.73
CA VAL A 729 3.34 12.06 -7.83
C VAL A 729 1.86 11.88 -8.12
N MET A 730 1.10 11.42 -7.13
CA MET A 730 -0.35 11.27 -7.19
C MET A 730 -1.05 12.42 -6.47
N ARG A 731 -2.15 12.92 -7.04
CA ARG A 731 -3.01 13.92 -6.38
C ARG A 731 -4.48 13.72 -6.74
N VAL A 732 -5.33 13.66 -5.71
CA VAL A 732 -6.79 13.69 -5.85
C VAL A 732 -7.31 15.12 -5.77
N ARG A 733 -8.28 15.46 -6.63
CA ARG A 733 -9.07 16.69 -6.62
C ARG A 733 -10.55 16.31 -6.48
N CYS A 734 -11.32 17.12 -5.76
CA CYS A 734 -12.75 16.92 -5.52
C CYS A 734 -13.55 18.11 -6.07
N SER A 735 -14.86 17.95 -6.24
CA SER A 735 -15.77 19.07 -6.49
C SER A 735 -15.91 19.99 -5.27
N GLN A 736 -16.16 21.28 -5.51
CA GLN A 736 -16.39 22.29 -4.47
C GLN A 736 -17.44 21.81 -3.46
N GLY A 737 -17.14 21.97 -2.17
CA GLY A 737 -17.93 21.46 -1.05
C GLY A 737 -17.43 20.13 -0.48
N ILE A 738 -16.59 19.38 -1.21
CA ILE A 738 -15.81 18.25 -0.68
C ILE A 738 -14.30 18.55 -0.79
N GLN A 739 -13.54 18.09 0.19
CA GLN A 739 -12.08 18.17 0.21
C GLN A 739 -11.47 16.85 0.69
N VAL A 740 -10.23 16.57 0.25
CA VAL A 740 -9.43 15.47 0.81
C VAL A 740 -9.08 15.81 2.26
N GLN A 741 -9.32 14.87 3.17
CA GLN A 741 -8.92 14.97 4.57
C GLN A 741 -7.52 14.38 4.78
N GLU A 742 -7.32 13.12 4.39
CA GLU A 742 -6.02 12.44 4.50
C GLU A 742 -5.88 11.30 3.46
N TYR A 743 -4.63 11.02 3.10
CA TYR A 743 -4.22 9.84 2.33
C TYR A 743 -3.60 8.78 3.26
N HIS A 744 -3.88 7.51 3.02
CA HIS A 744 -3.27 6.38 3.73
C HIS A 744 -2.84 5.29 2.73
N GLY A 745 -1.65 4.69 2.95
CA GLY A 745 -1.00 3.74 2.03
C GLY A 745 0.52 3.85 2.13
N ASN A 746 1.25 3.25 1.20
CA ASN A 746 2.71 3.28 1.15
C ASN A 746 3.17 4.43 0.24
N PHE A 747 3.65 5.54 0.82
CA PHE A 747 4.14 6.72 0.11
C PHE A 747 4.99 7.64 1.01
N CYS A 748 5.69 8.59 0.41
CA CYS A 748 6.37 9.68 1.11
C CYS A 748 5.46 10.92 1.16
N LYS A 749 5.30 11.52 2.36
CA LYS A 749 4.38 12.64 2.61
C LYS A 749 5.15 13.94 2.77
N ARG A 750 5.61 14.57 1.68
CA ARG A 750 6.34 15.85 1.73
C ARG A 750 5.38 17.05 1.79
N ILE A 751 4.26 16.99 1.07
CA ILE A 751 3.26 18.05 0.98
C ILE A 751 1.88 17.48 1.34
N PRO A 752 1.04 18.16 2.15
CA PRO A 752 -0.26 17.60 2.59
C PRO A 752 -1.25 17.23 1.48
N THR A 753 -1.11 17.80 0.27
CA THR A 753 -2.06 17.61 -0.83
C THR A 753 -1.63 16.57 -1.86
N ASP A 754 -0.35 16.18 -1.88
CA ASP A 754 0.32 15.46 -2.96
C ASP A 754 1.03 14.24 -2.36
N VAL A 755 1.09 13.14 -3.13
CA VAL A 755 1.53 11.83 -2.66
C VAL A 755 2.77 11.41 -3.46
N ASP A 756 3.95 11.48 -2.84
CA ASP A 756 5.23 11.24 -3.49
C ASP A 756 5.57 9.73 -3.48
N LEU A 757 5.88 9.19 -4.65
CA LEU A 757 5.94 7.77 -4.93
C LEU A 757 7.19 7.42 -5.76
N PRO A 758 8.34 7.17 -5.10
CA PRO A 758 9.59 6.76 -5.78
C PRO A 758 9.37 5.57 -6.72
N GLY A 759 8.55 4.60 -6.27
CA GLY A 759 7.91 3.61 -7.12
C GLY A 759 6.42 3.45 -6.79
N ILE A 760 5.63 3.07 -7.78
CA ILE A 760 4.23 2.65 -7.67
C ILE A 760 3.99 1.47 -8.62
N ASP A 761 3.17 0.50 -8.24
CA ASP A 761 2.79 -0.63 -9.08
C ASP A 761 1.28 -0.92 -9.02
N CYS A 762 0.82 -1.83 -9.87
CA CYS A 762 -0.59 -2.21 -10.01
C CYS A 762 -1.27 -2.69 -8.74
N ASP A 763 -0.51 -3.13 -7.73
CA ASP A 763 -1.05 -3.72 -6.51
C ASP A 763 -1.36 -2.64 -5.44
N LYS A 764 -0.79 -1.43 -5.57
CA LYS A 764 -0.90 -0.35 -4.57
C LYS A 764 -2.27 0.33 -4.58
N THR A 765 -3.02 0.16 -3.50
CA THR A 765 -4.28 0.86 -3.25
C THR A 765 -4.17 1.86 -2.10
N PHE A 766 -4.43 3.13 -2.41
CA PHE A 766 -4.45 4.23 -1.44
C PHE A 766 -5.88 4.47 -0.94
N MET A 767 -6.04 4.64 0.37
CA MET A 767 -7.29 5.10 0.96
C MET A 767 -7.26 6.63 1.10
N VAL A 768 -8.28 7.30 0.58
CA VAL A 768 -8.42 8.75 0.58
C VAL A 768 -9.67 9.09 1.38
N THR A 769 -9.49 9.62 2.60
CA THR A 769 -10.62 10.08 3.42
C THR A 769 -11.10 11.45 2.93
N LEU A 770 -12.41 11.66 2.94
CA LEU A 770 -13.07 12.86 2.43
C LEU A 770 -13.89 13.52 3.53
N LYS A 771 -13.82 14.85 3.59
CA LYS A 771 -14.67 15.67 4.46
C LYS A 771 -15.39 16.74 3.65
N HIS A 772 -16.54 17.17 4.16
CA HIS A 772 -17.17 18.38 3.66
C HIS A 772 -16.28 19.61 3.93
N ASP A 773 -16.41 20.59 3.05
CA ASP A 773 -15.94 21.97 3.20
C ASP A 773 -17.13 22.94 3.15
N ASP A 774 -18.17 22.58 2.39
CA ASP A 774 -19.44 23.31 2.24
C ASP A 774 -20.59 22.31 1.99
N LYS A 775 -21.82 22.83 1.94
CA LYS A 775 -23.02 22.11 1.51
C LYS A 775 -23.02 21.93 -0.01
N LEU A 776 -23.35 20.72 -0.47
CA LEU A 776 -23.52 20.42 -1.89
C LEU A 776 -24.95 20.75 -2.36
N GLN A 777 -25.09 20.95 -3.67
CA GLN A 777 -26.39 21.11 -4.32
C GLN A 777 -27.08 19.74 -4.46
N ASP A 778 -28.26 19.59 -3.87
CA ASP A 778 -29.03 18.35 -3.98
C ASP A 778 -29.43 18.08 -5.44
N GLY A 779 -29.30 16.83 -5.88
CA GLY A 779 -29.53 16.44 -7.27
C GLY A 779 -28.46 16.91 -8.29
N SER A 780 -27.36 17.54 -7.87
CA SER A 780 -26.18 17.71 -8.74
C SER A 780 -25.36 16.43 -8.80
N GLU A 781 -24.29 16.40 -9.59
CA GLU A 781 -23.18 15.47 -9.36
C GLU A 781 -22.07 16.13 -8.54
N CYS A 782 -21.28 15.30 -7.88
CA CYS A 782 -20.01 15.63 -7.23
C CYS A 782 -18.94 14.72 -7.85
N ALA A 783 -17.89 15.32 -8.39
CA ALA A 783 -16.85 14.61 -9.13
C ALA A 783 -15.51 14.60 -8.39
N PHE A 784 -14.73 13.57 -8.70
CA PHE A 784 -13.42 13.28 -8.16
C PHE A 784 -12.47 13.01 -9.32
N GLN A 785 -11.26 13.55 -9.26
CA GLN A 785 -10.23 13.30 -10.26
C GLN A 785 -8.91 12.97 -9.56
N CYS A 786 -8.46 11.73 -9.70
CA CYS A 786 -7.08 11.36 -9.42
C CYS A 786 -6.23 11.66 -10.66
N ALA A 787 -5.05 12.24 -10.46
CA ALA A 787 -4.01 12.32 -11.47
C ALA A 787 -2.70 11.77 -10.90
N LEU A 788 -2.07 10.85 -11.63
CA LEU A 788 -0.76 10.28 -11.37
C LEU A 788 0.20 10.74 -12.48
N LEU A 789 1.11 11.67 -12.17
CA LEU A 789 2.26 11.96 -13.02
C LEU A 789 3.35 10.94 -12.70
N TYR A 790 3.88 10.22 -13.69
CA TYR A 790 4.89 9.17 -13.45
C TYR A 790 5.79 8.93 -14.67
N THR A 791 6.90 8.23 -14.43
CA THR A 791 7.83 7.71 -15.45
C THR A 791 7.56 6.22 -15.66
N THR A 792 7.30 5.77 -16.89
CA THR A 792 7.08 4.36 -17.22
C THR A 792 8.39 3.55 -17.14
N ILE A 793 8.32 2.22 -17.11
CA ILE A 793 9.51 1.34 -17.21
C ILE A 793 10.31 1.54 -18.51
N ASN A 794 9.67 2.04 -19.57
CA ASN A 794 10.34 2.41 -20.83
C ASN A 794 11.04 3.79 -20.75
N GLY A 795 10.83 4.52 -19.65
CA GLY A 795 11.32 5.88 -19.41
C GLY A 795 10.58 6.94 -20.23
N GLU A 796 9.26 6.83 -20.35
CA GLU A 796 8.38 7.90 -20.86
C GLU A 796 7.72 8.62 -19.67
N ARG A 797 7.55 9.94 -19.73
CA ARG A 797 6.78 10.67 -18.72
C ARG A 797 5.30 10.73 -19.14
N ARG A 798 4.40 10.18 -18.32
CA ARG A 798 2.96 10.12 -18.56
C ARG A 798 2.16 10.68 -17.40
N ILE A 799 0.93 11.12 -17.68
CA ILE A 799 -0.04 11.55 -16.66
C ILE A 799 -1.29 10.68 -16.80
N ARG A 800 -1.47 9.69 -15.93
CA ARG A 800 -2.73 8.91 -15.88
C ARG A 800 -3.77 9.72 -15.11
N VAL A 801 -4.94 9.93 -15.72
CA VAL A 801 -6.06 10.68 -15.15
C VAL A 801 -7.28 9.78 -15.06
N ILE A 802 -7.87 9.74 -13.87
CA ILE A 802 -8.94 8.83 -13.46
C ILE A 802 -10.04 9.69 -12.82
N THR A 803 -11.19 9.80 -13.49
CA THR A 803 -12.29 10.69 -13.11
C THR A 803 -13.56 9.89 -12.82
N LEU A 804 -14.19 10.19 -11.67
CA LEU A 804 -15.41 9.56 -11.17
C LEU A 804 -16.42 10.66 -10.79
N SER A 805 -17.60 10.68 -11.41
CA SER A 805 -18.70 11.57 -11.09
C SER A 805 -19.87 10.78 -10.50
N LEU A 806 -20.34 11.20 -9.31
CA LEU A 806 -21.38 10.53 -8.53
C LEU A 806 -22.50 11.52 -8.18
N PRO A 807 -23.79 11.12 -8.19
CA PRO A 807 -24.89 12.02 -7.86
C PRO A 807 -24.91 12.37 -6.35
N VAL A 808 -25.39 13.57 -6.05
CA VAL A 808 -25.58 14.11 -4.69
C VAL A 808 -27.01 13.83 -4.23
N THR A 809 -27.20 13.47 -2.95
CA THR A 809 -28.52 13.23 -2.37
C THR A 809 -28.71 13.78 -0.96
N SER A 810 -29.91 14.30 -0.70
CA SER A 810 -30.44 14.63 0.64
C SER A 810 -31.09 13.44 1.38
N MET A 811 -31.29 12.29 0.71
CA MET A 811 -32.03 11.16 1.27
C MET A 811 -31.11 10.11 1.94
N LEU A 812 -31.20 9.99 3.27
CA LEU A 812 -30.45 9.00 4.05
C LEU A 812 -30.65 7.55 3.56
N THR A 813 -31.87 7.18 3.19
CA THR A 813 -32.19 5.84 2.66
C THR A 813 -31.44 5.52 1.36
N ASN A 814 -31.07 6.52 0.56
CA ASN A 814 -30.31 6.31 -0.67
C ASN A 814 -28.83 6.06 -0.39
N LEU A 815 -28.26 6.68 0.66
CA LEU A 815 -26.88 6.37 1.10
C LEU A 815 -26.74 4.88 1.45
N PHE A 816 -27.70 4.33 2.21
CA PHE A 816 -27.71 2.90 2.56
C PHE A 816 -27.99 1.96 1.38
N ARG A 817 -28.58 2.43 0.28
CA ARG A 817 -28.76 1.66 -0.96
C ARG A 817 -27.51 1.72 -1.86
N ALA A 818 -26.73 2.79 -1.76
CA ALA A 818 -25.57 3.05 -2.61
C ALA A 818 -24.22 2.79 -1.92
N ALA A 819 -24.22 2.35 -0.67
CA ALA A 819 -23.01 2.00 0.08
C ALA A 819 -22.29 0.80 -0.56
N ASP A 820 -20.97 0.91 -0.75
CA ASP A 820 -20.13 -0.17 -1.26
C ASP A 820 -19.57 -0.97 -0.06
N LEU A 821 -20.09 -2.18 0.15
CA LEU A 821 -19.72 -3.09 1.24
C LEU A 821 -18.21 -3.31 1.33
N ASP A 822 -17.60 -3.72 0.23
CA ASP A 822 -16.22 -4.17 0.20
C ASP A 822 -15.27 -2.99 0.43
N THR A 823 -15.64 -1.79 -0.05
CA THR A 823 -14.91 -0.53 0.18
C THR A 823 -15.08 -0.02 1.61
N GLN A 824 -16.31 -0.01 2.17
CA GLN A 824 -16.55 0.32 3.58
C GLN A 824 -15.72 -0.58 4.52
N PHE A 825 -15.76 -1.89 4.26
CA PHE A 825 -15.01 -2.86 5.05
C PHE A 825 -13.48 -2.73 4.85
N CYS A 826 -13.00 -2.57 3.62
CA CYS A 826 -11.56 -2.38 3.37
C CYS A 826 -11.04 -1.09 4.03
N CYS A 827 -11.87 -0.04 4.15
CA CYS A 827 -11.55 1.12 4.97
C CYS A 827 -11.47 0.78 6.47
N PHE A 828 -12.38 -0.02 7.04
CA PHE A 828 -12.27 -0.48 8.45
C PHE A 828 -10.97 -1.28 8.67
N LEU A 829 -10.63 -2.18 7.75
CA LEU A 829 -9.40 -2.99 7.77
C LEU A 829 -8.14 -2.10 7.76
N LYS A 830 -8.06 -1.12 6.85
CA LYS A 830 -6.93 -0.17 6.76
C LYS A 830 -6.87 0.76 7.99
N GLN A 831 -7.99 1.18 8.54
CA GLN A 831 -8.05 1.98 9.76
C GLN A 831 -7.53 1.19 10.98
N ALA A 832 -7.95 -0.07 11.13
CA ALA A 832 -7.43 -0.94 12.18
C ALA A 832 -5.90 -1.06 12.09
N ALA A 833 -5.35 -1.33 10.90
CA ALA A 833 -3.91 -1.43 10.70
C ALA A 833 -3.14 -0.13 11.00
N ASN A 834 -3.69 1.04 10.64
CA ASN A 834 -3.07 2.32 10.97
C ASN A 834 -3.06 2.60 12.48
N GLU A 835 -4.06 2.12 13.22
CA GLU A 835 -4.21 2.42 14.65
C GLU A 835 -3.50 1.44 15.59
N VAL A 836 -3.39 0.15 15.22
CA VAL A 836 -2.78 -0.91 16.04
C VAL A 836 -1.41 -0.53 16.64
N PRO A 837 -0.46 0.10 15.93
CA PRO A 837 0.82 0.53 16.51
C PRO A 837 0.68 1.62 17.60
N SER A 838 -0.44 2.34 17.65
CA SER A 838 -0.66 3.50 18.52
C SER A 838 -1.65 3.26 19.67
N LYS A 839 -2.58 2.31 19.50
CA LYS A 839 -3.65 2.00 20.47
C LYS A 839 -3.58 0.53 20.90
N PRO A 840 -3.83 0.21 22.18
CA PRO A 840 -4.02 -1.18 22.63
C PRO A 840 -5.11 -1.91 21.85
N LEU A 841 -4.85 -3.16 21.44
CA LEU A 841 -5.74 -3.96 20.59
C LEU A 841 -7.22 -3.99 21.02
N PRO A 842 -7.59 -4.07 22.33
CA PRO A 842 -9.00 -4.05 22.73
C PRO A 842 -9.76 -2.80 22.27
N LEU A 843 -9.12 -1.62 22.30
CA LEU A 843 -9.74 -0.37 21.88
C LEU A 843 -9.91 -0.31 20.35
N VAL A 844 -8.99 -0.91 19.58
CA VAL A 844 -9.13 -1.01 18.13
C VAL A 844 -10.26 -1.97 17.74
N ARG A 845 -10.38 -3.13 18.42
CA ARG A 845 -11.52 -4.05 18.25
C ARG A 845 -12.85 -3.37 18.60
N GLU A 846 -12.89 -2.63 19.70
CA GLU A 846 -14.07 -1.87 20.12
C GLU A 846 -14.45 -0.80 19.08
N GLN A 847 -13.49 0.00 18.60
CA GLN A 847 -13.73 1.03 17.59
C GLN A 847 -14.25 0.43 16.27
N VAL A 848 -13.63 -0.64 15.76
CA VAL A 848 -14.08 -1.35 14.55
C VAL A 848 -15.50 -1.92 14.73
N THR A 849 -15.82 -2.44 15.92
CA THR A 849 -17.16 -2.93 16.24
C THR A 849 -18.17 -1.79 16.29
N ASN A 850 -17.82 -0.65 16.91
CA ASN A 850 -18.67 0.52 17.03
C ASN A 850 -18.97 1.19 15.68
N LEU A 851 -18.03 1.19 14.72
CA LEU A 851 -18.29 1.65 13.35
C LEU A 851 -19.41 0.82 12.68
N CYS A 852 -19.37 -0.51 12.82
CA CYS A 852 -20.42 -1.39 12.31
C CYS A 852 -21.76 -1.17 13.04
N ILE A 853 -21.74 -1.05 14.38
CA ILE A 853 -22.95 -0.80 15.19
C ILE A 853 -23.61 0.52 14.79
N ASN A 854 -22.84 1.60 14.64
CA ASN A 854 -23.37 2.94 14.35
C ASN A 854 -24.12 3.02 13.01
N ALA A 855 -23.55 2.44 11.95
CA ALA A 855 -24.19 2.39 10.63
C ALA A 855 -25.52 1.60 10.66
N LEU A 856 -25.53 0.44 11.32
CA LEU A 856 -26.71 -0.43 11.40
C LEU A 856 -27.78 0.14 12.34
N PHE A 857 -27.38 0.76 13.46
CA PHE A 857 -28.27 1.49 14.35
C PHE A 857 -28.94 2.68 13.66
N SER A 858 -28.19 3.44 12.86
CA SER A 858 -28.74 4.52 12.05
C SER A 858 -29.79 4.01 11.06
N TYR A 859 -29.47 2.97 10.27
CA TYR A 859 -30.45 2.35 9.37
C TYR A 859 -31.71 1.88 10.11
N ARG A 860 -31.53 1.20 11.25
CA ARG A 860 -32.63 0.71 12.10
C ARG A 860 -33.52 1.82 12.66
N LYS A 861 -32.93 2.99 12.96
CA LYS A 861 -33.60 4.14 13.58
C LYS A 861 -34.30 5.05 12.56
N TYR A 862 -33.75 5.21 11.37
CA TYR A 862 -34.18 6.24 10.41
C TYR A 862 -34.70 5.70 9.06
N CYS A 863 -34.43 4.44 8.70
CA CYS A 863 -34.79 3.88 7.38
C CYS A 863 -35.64 2.61 7.46
N ALA A 864 -35.51 1.80 8.52
CA ALA A 864 -36.30 0.58 8.68
C ALA A 864 -37.77 0.88 9.03
N THR A 865 -38.69 0.11 8.46
CA THR A 865 -40.11 0.13 8.84
C THR A 865 -40.31 -0.46 10.25
N VAL A 866 -41.43 -0.09 10.91
CA VAL A 866 -41.77 -0.56 12.25
C VAL A 866 -41.82 -2.10 12.28
N SER A 867 -40.94 -2.68 13.07
CA SER A 867 -40.67 -4.13 13.16
C SER A 867 -40.12 -4.44 14.54
N SER A 868 -40.25 -5.68 15.02
CA SER A 868 -40.10 -6.00 16.45
C SER A 868 -38.69 -5.72 17.01
N SER A 869 -38.60 -5.40 18.30
CA SER A 869 -37.32 -5.13 18.98
C SER A 869 -36.39 -6.35 19.05
N GLY A 870 -36.93 -7.57 18.89
CA GLY A 870 -36.14 -8.81 18.78
C GLY A 870 -35.54 -9.07 17.40
N GLN A 871 -35.77 -8.19 16.40
CA GLN A 871 -35.23 -8.34 15.05
C GLN A 871 -34.12 -7.33 14.76
N LEU A 872 -32.95 -7.87 14.36
CA LEU A 872 -31.87 -7.11 13.73
C LEU A 872 -32.21 -6.89 12.25
N ILE A 873 -32.51 -5.65 11.88
CA ILE A 873 -32.82 -5.28 10.49
C ILE A 873 -31.56 -4.70 9.84
N LEU A 874 -31.11 -5.31 8.75
CA LEU A 874 -29.92 -4.90 8.00
C LEU A 874 -30.32 -4.21 6.68
N PRO A 875 -29.56 -3.22 6.17
CA PRO A 875 -29.69 -2.77 4.79
C PRO A 875 -29.06 -3.81 3.86
N GLU A 876 -29.71 -4.09 2.73
CA GLU A 876 -29.28 -5.13 1.78
C GLU A 876 -27.81 -4.97 1.35
N ALA A 877 -27.39 -3.73 1.06
CA ALA A 877 -26.03 -3.42 0.66
C ALA A 877 -24.96 -3.67 1.73
N LEU A 878 -25.31 -3.72 3.03
CA LEU A 878 -24.35 -3.98 4.13
C LEU A 878 -24.68 -5.26 4.93
N LYS A 879 -25.49 -6.18 4.37
CA LYS A 879 -25.95 -7.38 5.08
C LYS A 879 -24.83 -8.32 5.57
N LEU A 880 -23.65 -8.25 4.95
CA LEU A 880 -22.46 -9.02 5.35
C LEU A 880 -21.47 -8.20 6.21
N LEU A 881 -21.70 -6.90 6.43
CA LEU A 881 -20.81 -6.06 7.24
C LEU A 881 -20.59 -6.63 8.66
N PRO A 882 -21.62 -7.12 9.40
CA PRO A 882 -21.40 -7.78 10.70
C PRO A 882 -20.45 -8.99 10.62
N LEU A 883 -20.56 -9.78 9.56
CA LEU A 883 -19.75 -10.99 9.35
C LEU A 883 -18.29 -10.63 9.09
N TYR A 884 -18.03 -9.66 8.21
CA TYR A 884 -16.68 -9.19 7.90
C TYR A 884 -16.05 -8.44 9.10
N THR A 885 -16.83 -7.64 9.84
CA THR A 885 -16.38 -7.00 11.10
C THR A 885 -15.99 -8.04 12.15
N LEU A 886 -16.77 -9.10 12.34
CA LEU A 886 -16.43 -10.21 13.25
C LEU A 886 -15.20 -10.99 12.77
N ALA A 887 -15.05 -11.20 11.46
CA ALA A 887 -13.88 -11.87 10.89
C ALA A 887 -12.59 -11.03 11.11
N LEU A 888 -12.67 -9.71 10.90
CA LEU A 888 -11.58 -8.77 11.17
C LEU A 888 -11.11 -8.82 12.64
N THR A 889 -12.02 -8.85 13.63
CA THR A 889 -11.62 -8.94 15.05
C THR A 889 -10.94 -10.26 15.43
N LYS A 890 -11.07 -11.31 14.60
CA LYS A 890 -10.38 -12.61 14.74
C LYS A 890 -9.08 -12.70 13.91
N SER A 891 -8.84 -11.78 12.98
CA SER A 891 -7.70 -11.81 12.06
C SER A 891 -6.34 -11.62 12.78
N THR A 892 -5.25 -12.02 12.11
CA THR A 892 -3.88 -12.00 12.65
C THR A 892 -3.49 -10.67 13.28
N GLY A 893 -3.83 -9.53 12.64
CA GLY A 893 -3.49 -8.19 13.15
C GLY A 893 -4.31 -7.69 14.34
N LEU A 894 -5.39 -8.38 14.72
CA LEU A 894 -6.23 -7.99 15.87
C LEU A 894 -6.35 -9.06 16.96
N ARG A 895 -6.01 -10.34 16.72
CA ARG A 895 -5.96 -11.37 17.79
C ARG A 895 -4.85 -11.05 18.81
N THR A 896 -4.99 -11.55 20.04
CA THR A 896 -4.06 -11.23 21.15
C THR A 896 -2.75 -12.03 21.08
N GLU A 897 -2.68 -13.03 20.21
CA GLU A 897 -1.57 -14.00 20.11
C GLU A 897 -0.92 -13.90 18.72
N GLY A 898 0.41 -13.78 18.68
CA GLY A 898 1.18 -13.71 17.44
C GLY A 898 2.62 -13.28 17.71
N LYS A 899 3.52 -13.44 16.74
CA LYS A 899 4.86 -12.85 16.82
C LYS A 899 4.83 -11.39 16.39
N ILE A 900 5.72 -10.58 16.96
CA ILE A 900 5.81 -9.14 16.64
C ILE A 900 6.05 -8.90 15.14
N ASP A 901 6.84 -9.77 14.51
CA ASP A 901 7.11 -9.71 13.06
C ASP A 901 5.91 -10.12 12.20
N GLU A 902 5.11 -11.09 12.63
CA GLU A 902 3.90 -11.52 11.92
C GLU A 902 2.81 -10.44 11.96
N TRP A 903 2.64 -9.78 13.10
CA TRP A 903 1.81 -8.58 13.22
C TRP A 903 2.35 -7.44 12.37
N SER A 904 3.64 -7.13 12.46
CA SER A 904 4.28 -6.06 11.68
C SER A 904 4.13 -6.27 10.17
N PHE A 905 4.28 -7.51 9.70
CA PHE A 905 4.05 -7.88 8.30
C PHE A 905 2.58 -7.70 7.90
N TRP A 906 1.62 -8.16 8.71
CA TRP A 906 0.19 -7.97 8.43
C TRP A 906 -0.19 -6.49 8.27
N LEU A 907 0.33 -5.62 9.15
CA LEU A 907 0.10 -4.18 9.08
C LEU A 907 0.60 -3.60 7.75
N ASN A 908 1.82 -3.95 7.36
CA ASN A 908 2.45 -3.53 6.11
C ASN A 908 1.66 -3.99 4.86
N TYR A 909 1.23 -5.26 4.85
CA TYR A 909 0.45 -5.83 3.77
C TYR A 909 -0.89 -5.09 3.61
N VAL A 910 -1.61 -4.88 4.72
CA VAL A 910 -2.90 -4.18 4.75
C VAL A 910 -2.80 -2.72 4.29
N SER A 911 -1.72 -1.99 4.62
CA SER A 911 -1.54 -0.59 4.21
C SER A 911 -1.72 -0.40 2.70
N SER A 912 -1.13 -1.25 1.87
CA SER A 912 -1.24 -1.19 0.40
C SER A 912 -2.33 -2.08 -0.22
N LEU A 913 -2.89 -3.05 0.51
CA LEU A 913 -3.85 -4.06 0.02
C LEU A 913 -5.04 -3.50 -0.79
N SER A 914 -5.42 -4.18 -1.86
CA SER A 914 -6.56 -3.83 -2.72
C SER A 914 -7.88 -4.43 -2.25
N THR A 915 -8.99 -3.79 -2.60
CA THR A 915 -10.37 -4.21 -2.27
C THR A 915 -10.69 -5.69 -2.57
N PRO A 916 -10.37 -6.26 -3.76
CA PRO A 916 -10.62 -7.69 -4.05
C PRO A 916 -9.84 -8.66 -3.16
N LEU A 917 -8.73 -8.24 -2.56
CA LEU A 917 -7.90 -9.04 -1.66
C LEU A 917 -8.21 -8.78 -0.17
N ALA A 918 -8.93 -7.71 0.15
CA ALA A 918 -9.31 -7.35 1.52
C ALA A 918 -10.32 -8.33 2.15
N ILE A 919 -11.28 -8.84 1.37
CA ILE A 919 -12.27 -9.81 1.89
C ILE A 919 -11.64 -11.19 2.13
N PRO A 920 -10.92 -11.82 1.18
CA PRO A 920 -10.30 -13.13 1.40
C PRO A 920 -9.32 -13.17 2.57
N LEU A 921 -8.61 -12.07 2.83
CA LEU A 921 -7.64 -11.98 3.93
C LEU A 921 -8.27 -12.15 5.32
N VAL A 922 -9.54 -11.76 5.49
CA VAL A 922 -10.28 -11.90 6.77
C VAL A 922 -11.31 -13.02 6.75
N TYR A 923 -11.93 -13.27 5.58
CA TYR A 923 -12.93 -14.31 5.35
C TYR A 923 -12.47 -15.20 4.18
N PRO A 924 -11.60 -16.19 4.43
CA PRO A 924 -11.05 -17.07 3.42
C PRO A 924 -12.12 -17.85 2.63
N ARG A 925 -11.74 -18.39 1.46
CA ARG A 925 -12.60 -19.30 0.69
C ARG A 925 -12.24 -20.75 1.03
N MET A 926 -13.23 -21.58 1.37
CA MET A 926 -13.05 -23.00 1.69
C MET A 926 -13.66 -23.89 0.58
N VAL A 927 -12.93 -24.93 0.16
CA VAL A 927 -13.31 -25.88 -0.89
C VAL A 927 -13.03 -27.30 -0.40
N ALA A 928 -14.00 -28.21 -0.55
CA ALA A 928 -13.74 -29.65 -0.41
C ALA A 928 -12.92 -30.14 -1.60
N ILE A 929 -11.78 -30.78 -1.34
CA ILE A 929 -10.84 -31.28 -2.37
C ILE A 929 -10.70 -32.81 -2.41
N HIS A 930 -11.35 -33.51 -1.48
CA HIS A 930 -11.43 -34.97 -1.46
C HIS A 930 -12.39 -35.55 -2.54
N ASP A 931 -13.28 -34.71 -3.06
CA ASP A 931 -14.41 -35.06 -3.92
C ASP A 931 -14.41 -34.32 -5.28
N LEU A 932 -13.30 -33.71 -5.71
CA LEU A 932 -13.24 -32.97 -7.00
C LEU A 932 -13.59 -33.85 -8.22
N ASP A 933 -13.47 -35.17 -8.09
CA ASP A 933 -13.86 -36.11 -9.15
C ASP A 933 -15.37 -36.26 -9.36
N SER A 934 -16.23 -35.94 -8.37
CA SER A 934 -17.68 -35.99 -8.54
C SER A 934 -18.29 -34.69 -9.10
N LYS A 935 -17.45 -33.68 -9.42
CA LYS A 935 -17.86 -32.31 -9.78
C LYS A 935 -17.54 -31.95 -11.25
N GLU A 936 -17.40 -32.96 -12.11
CA GLU A 936 -17.06 -32.75 -13.54
C GLU A 936 -18.14 -31.97 -14.33
N ASP A 937 -19.39 -31.95 -13.86
CA ASP A 937 -20.50 -31.22 -14.47
C ASP A 937 -20.59 -29.73 -14.01
N GLU A 938 -19.72 -29.23 -13.11
CA GLU A 938 -19.72 -27.81 -12.74
C GLU A 938 -19.05 -26.95 -13.83
N GLU A 939 -19.73 -25.87 -14.27
CA GLU A 939 -19.27 -24.93 -15.31
C GLU A 939 -18.02 -24.11 -14.91
N SER A 940 -17.52 -24.28 -13.68
CA SER A 940 -16.44 -23.54 -13.05
C SER A 940 -15.29 -24.45 -12.61
N VAL A 941 -14.06 -24.08 -12.95
CA VAL A 941 -12.84 -24.79 -12.52
C VAL A 941 -12.66 -24.76 -10.99
N ILE A 942 -13.18 -23.74 -10.30
CA ILE A 942 -13.22 -23.73 -8.82
C ILE A 942 -14.63 -24.15 -8.37
N PRO A 943 -14.75 -25.22 -7.55
CA PRO A 943 -16.04 -25.62 -6.99
C PRO A 943 -16.71 -24.57 -6.10
N SER A 944 -18.00 -24.76 -5.87
CA SER A 944 -18.76 -23.97 -4.89
C SER A 944 -18.11 -23.92 -3.49
N PHE A 945 -18.06 -22.71 -2.90
CA PHE A 945 -17.40 -22.48 -1.61
C PHE A 945 -18.24 -22.94 -0.42
N LEU A 946 -17.62 -23.69 0.49
CA LEU A 946 -18.23 -24.09 1.76
C LEU A 946 -18.25 -22.91 2.76
N PRO A 947 -19.32 -22.74 3.56
CA PRO A 947 -19.34 -21.72 4.60
C PRO A 947 -18.29 -22.00 5.68
N LEU A 948 -17.71 -20.95 6.26
CA LEU A 948 -16.70 -21.08 7.33
C LEU A 948 -17.34 -21.44 8.68
N SER A 949 -17.68 -22.72 8.85
CA SER A 949 -18.06 -23.36 10.12
C SER A 949 -17.46 -24.76 10.19
N SER A 950 -17.08 -25.21 11.39
CA SER A 950 -16.66 -26.61 11.61
C SER A 950 -17.78 -27.61 11.36
N GLU A 951 -19.05 -27.16 11.31
CA GLU A 951 -20.22 -27.96 10.92
C GLU A 951 -20.18 -28.42 9.44
N HIS A 952 -19.28 -27.85 8.62
CA HIS A 952 -19.08 -28.21 7.22
C HIS A 952 -17.77 -28.99 6.98
N ILE A 953 -17.11 -29.43 8.06
CA ILE A 953 -15.88 -30.23 8.03
C ILE A 953 -16.18 -31.60 8.62
N SER A 954 -15.87 -32.66 7.88
CA SER A 954 -15.99 -34.06 8.33
C SER A 954 -14.61 -34.71 8.52
N ASP A 955 -14.55 -35.71 9.39
CA ASP A 955 -13.30 -36.41 9.70
C ASP A 955 -12.80 -37.33 8.57
N ASP A 956 -13.63 -37.65 7.59
CA ASP A 956 -13.28 -38.36 6.35
C ASP A 956 -12.90 -37.44 5.18
N GLY A 957 -13.00 -36.12 5.37
CA GLY A 957 -12.80 -35.12 4.33
C GLY A 957 -11.40 -34.46 4.29
N VAL A 958 -11.02 -34.01 3.10
CA VAL A 958 -9.85 -33.13 2.85
C VAL A 958 -10.34 -31.80 2.27
N TYR A 959 -9.81 -30.69 2.78
CA TYR A 959 -10.29 -29.33 2.50
C TYR A 959 -9.14 -28.37 2.21
N LEU A 960 -9.35 -27.47 1.25
CA LEU A 960 -8.46 -26.36 0.91
C LEU A 960 -9.08 -25.05 1.38
N LEU A 961 -8.31 -24.23 2.09
CA LEU A 961 -8.67 -22.89 2.55
C LEU A 961 -7.68 -21.87 1.98
N GLU A 962 -8.14 -20.84 1.28
CA GLU A 962 -7.25 -19.78 0.74
C GLU A 962 -7.69 -18.37 1.15
N ASN A 963 -6.73 -17.55 1.56
CA ASN A 963 -6.94 -16.19 2.06
C ASN A 963 -6.35 -15.10 1.14
N GLY A 964 -6.02 -15.44 -0.10
CA GLY A 964 -5.31 -14.59 -1.06
C GLY A 964 -3.79 -14.45 -0.85
N HIS A 965 -3.22 -15.07 0.18
CA HIS A 965 -1.77 -15.05 0.46
C HIS A 965 -1.18 -16.46 0.70
N ASP A 966 -1.85 -17.26 1.52
CA ASP A 966 -1.55 -18.67 1.82
C ASP A 966 -2.69 -19.58 1.33
N CYS A 967 -2.35 -20.85 1.08
CA CYS A 967 -3.26 -21.98 1.02
C CYS A 967 -3.01 -22.88 2.23
N LEU A 968 -4.04 -23.18 3.01
CA LEU A 968 -4.02 -24.14 4.10
C LEU A 968 -4.78 -25.40 3.64
N ILE A 969 -4.20 -26.58 3.83
CA ILE A 969 -4.88 -27.86 3.59
C ILE A 969 -5.17 -28.51 4.93
N TYR A 970 -6.45 -28.71 5.22
CA TYR A 970 -6.92 -29.47 6.36
C TYR A 970 -7.24 -30.92 5.96
N ILE A 971 -6.84 -31.87 6.81
CA ILE A 971 -6.98 -33.31 6.58
C ILE A 971 -7.62 -33.92 7.83
N GLY A 972 -8.76 -34.60 7.68
CA GLY A 972 -9.42 -35.33 8.77
C GLY A 972 -8.75 -36.65 9.14
N ASP A 973 -9.04 -37.15 10.34
CA ASP A 973 -8.39 -38.35 10.92
C ASP A 973 -8.79 -39.68 10.23
N SER A 974 -9.89 -39.68 9.49
CA SER A 974 -10.55 -40.86 8.91
C SER A 974 -10.63 -40.82 7.38
N VAL A 975 -9.82 -39.96 6.74
CA VAL A 975 -9.75 -39.84 5.28
C VAL A 975 -9.33 -41.17 4.65
N ASN A 976 -10.04 -41.58 3.59
CA ASN A 976 -9.75 -42.81 2.86
C ASN A 976 -8.29 -42.81 2.31
N PRO A 977 -7.45 -43.83 2.60
CA PRO A 977 -6.08 -43.92 2.10
C PRO A 977 -5.92 -43.80 0.57
N ASP A 978 -6.92 -44.17 -0.24
CA ASP A 978 -6.89 -43.91 -1.70
C ASP A 978 -6.82 -42.41 -2.01
N ILE A 979 -7.59 -41.60 -1.29
CA ILE A 979 -7.61 -40.14 -1.44
C ILE A 979 -6.28 -39.56 -0.99
N VAL A 980 -5.70 -40.07 0.11
CA VAL A 980 -4.37 -39.66 0.59
C VAL A 980 -3.29 -39.97 -0.45
N LEU A 981 -3.26 -41.20 -0.98
CA LEU A 981 -2.31 -41.63 -2.00
C LEU A 981 -2.44 -40.83 -3.29
N ARG A 982 -3.67 -40.53 -3.72
CA ARG A 982 -3.92 -39.80 -4.97
C ARG A 982 -3.65 -38.30 -4.86
N LEU A 983 -3.87 -37.68 -3.70
CA LEU A 983 -3.59 -36.25 -3.47
C LEU A 983 -2.14 -35.96 -3.08
N PHE A 984 -1.52 -36.81 -2.24
CA PHE A 984 -0.24 -36.52 -1.58
C PHE A 984 0.88 -37.53 -1.90
N GLY A 985 0.59 -38.61 -2.65
CA GLY A 985 1.61 -39.57 -3.08
C GLY A 985 2.16 -40.50 -1.98
N VAL A 986 1.52 -40.53 -0.81
CA VAL A 986 1.93 -41.32 0.37
C VAL A 986 0.79 -42.20 0.88
N ALA A 987 1.08 -43.25 1.66
CA ALA A 987 0.10 -44.25 2.06
C ALA A 987 -0.79 -43.80 3.24
N THR A 988 -0.30 -42.94 4.13
CA THR A 988 -1.04 -42.48 5.31
C THR A 988 -0.86 -40.98 5.58
N VAL A 989 -1.70 -40.40 6.44
CA VAL A 989 -1.66 -38.97 6.79
C VAL A 989 -0.40 -38.62 7.60
N GLU A 990 0.15 -39.57 8.35
CA GLU A 990 1.39 -39.43 9.12
C GLU A 990 2.60 -39.22 8.21
N GLU A 991 2.65 -39.91 7.07
CA GLU A 991 3.76 -39.85 6.10
C GLU A 991 3.85 -38.50 5.36
N ILE A 992 2.78 -37.70 5.35
CA ILE A 992 2.76 -36.40 4.63
C ILE A 992 3.76 -35.41 5.28
N PRO A 993 4.77 -34.92 4.56
CA PRO A 993 5.80 -34.03 5.11
C PRO A 993 5.23 -32.67 5.56
N LEU A 994 5.71 -32.17 6.71
CA LEU A 994 5.36 -30.84 7.24
C LEU A 994 5.68 -29.70 6.25
N LEU A 995 6.79 -29.82 5.52
CA LEU A 995 7.17 -28.92 4.43
C LEU A 995 6.54 -29.39 3.11
N PHE A 996 5.23 -29.20 2.99
CA PHE A 996 4.49 -29.62 1.80
C PHE A 996 4.75 -28.73 0.59
N VAL A 997 5.05 -29.36 -0.54
CA VAL A 997 5.08 -28.74 -1.87
C VAL A 997 4.06 -29.49 -2.72
N LEU A 998 3.08 -28.76 -3.27
CA LEU A 998 2.08 -29.35 -4.16
C LEU A 998 2.77 -29.95 -5.40
N GLN A 999 2.60 -31.24 -5.59
CA GLN A 999 2.99 -31.96 -6.80
C GLN A 999 1.76 -32.29 -7.65
N GLN A 1000 1.98 -32.69 -8.90
CA GLN A 1000 0.94 -33.21 -9.79
C GLN A 1000 1.23 -34.68 -10.10
N TYR A 1001 0.44 -35.57 -9.51
CA TYR A 1001 0.50 -37.01 -9.76
C TYR A 1001 -0.33 -37.40 -10.98
N ASP A 1002 -0.06 -38.57 -11.57
CA ASP A 1002 -0.74 -39.03 -12.78
C ASP A 1002 -2.13 -39.65 -12.48
N ASN A 1003 -3.01 -38.86 -11.87
CA ASN A 1003 -4.41 -39.21 -11.62
C ASN A 1003 -5.33 -37.98 -11.73
N SER A 1004 -6.63 -38.21 -11.93
CA SER A 1004 -7.65 -37.16 -12.12
C SER A 1004 -7.72 -36.16 -10.96
N LEU A 1005 -7.82 -36.66 -9.73
CA LEU A 1005 -8.00 -35.88 -8.51
C LEU A 1005 -6.81 -34.92 -8.26
N SER A 1006 -5.57 -35.39 -8.45
CA SER A 1006 -4.37 -34.55 -8.34
C SER A 1006 -4.28 -33.49 -9.43
N LYS A 1007 -4.65 -33.82 -10.68
CA LYS A 1007 -4.69 -32.87 -11.80
C LYS A 1007 -5.72 -31.77 -11.55
N LYS A 1008 -6.94 -32.13 -11.14
CA LYS A 1008 -8.00 -31.17 -10.76
C LYS A 1008 -7.59 -30.28 -9.58
N LEU A 1009 -6.93 -30.82 -8.54
CA LEU A 1009 -6.41 -29.97 -7.47
C LEU A 1009 -5.39 -28.94 -8.00
N ASN A 1010 -4.49 -29.35 -8.91
CA ASN A 1010 -3.55 -28.42 -9.54
C ASN A 1010 -4.26 -27.38 -10.42
N GLU A 1011 -5.32 -27.75 -11.14
CA GLU A 1011 -6.14 -26.83 -11.94
C GLU A 1011 -6.88 -25.80 -11.05
N VAL A 1012 -7.57 -26.24 -9.99
CA VAL A 1012 -8.20 -25.38 -8.96
C VAL A 1012 -7.17 -24.40 -8.37
N VAL A 1013 -6.01 -24.90 -7.96
CA VAL A 1013 -4.94 -24.08 -7.35
C VAL A 1013 -4.35 -23.08 -8.33
N ASN A 1014 -4.16 -23.46 -9.61
CA ASN A 1014 -3.63 -22.56 -10.62
C ASN A 1014 -4.65 -21.50 -11.04
N GLU A 1015 -5.96 -21.82 -11.07
CA GLU A 1015 -7.02 -20.83 -11.28
C GLU A 1015 -7.15 -19.86 -10.09
N ILE A 1016 -7.04 -20.34 -8.84
CA ILE A 1016 -6.93 -19.47 -7.66
C ILE A 1016 -5.71 -18.55 -7.79
N ARG A 1017 -4.53 -19.09 -8.12
CA ARG A 1017 -3.30 -18.28 -8.32
C ARG A 1017 -3.46 -17.23 -9.42
N ARG A 1018 -4.16 -17.55 -10.51
CA ARG A 1018 -4.53 -16.59 -11.58
C ARG A 1018 -5.43 -15.47 -11.03
N GLN A 1019 -6.49 -15.81 -10.29
CA GLN A 1019 -7.39 -14.84 -9.65
C GLN A 1019 -6.69 -13.95 -8.61
N ARG A 1020 -5.59 -14.41 -8.00
CA ARG A 1020 -4.81 -13.67 -7.01
C ARG A 1020 -3.59 -12.94 -7.56
N CYS A 1021 -3.18 -13.22 -8.81
CA CYS A 1021 -1.88 -12.80 -9.38
C CYS A 1021 -0.69 -13.10 -8.45
N SER A 1022 -0.76 -14.21 -7.69
CA SER A 1022 0.11 -14.46 -6.53
C SER A 1022 0.42 -15.95 -6.39
N TYR A 1023 1.68 -16.28 -6.08
CA TYR A 1023 2.05 -17.65 -5.70
C TYR A 1023 1.71 -17.88 -4.23
N LEU A 1024 0.61 -18.59 -3.98
CA LEU A 1024 0.17 -18.96 -2.63
C LEU A 1024 1.09 -20.03 -2.03
N ARG A 1025 1.59 -19.78 -0.81
CA ARG A 1025 2.40 -20.73 -0.02
C ARG A 1025 1.48 -21.78 0.59
N PHE A 1026 1.88 -23.05 0.58
CA PHE A 1026 1.11 -24.11 1.20
C PHE A 1026 1.49 -24.34 2.67
N LYS A 1027 0.49 -24.66 3.48
CA LYS A 1027 0.60 -25.10 4.88
C LYS A 1027 -0.33 -26.30 5.08
N LEU A 1028 0.11 -27.31 5.83
CA LEU A 1028 -0.75 -28.41 6.26
C LEU A 1028 -1.26 -28.16 7.67
N CYS A 1029 -2.52 -28.48 7.92
CA CYS A 1029 -3.16 -28.41 9.22
C CYS A 1029 -3.72 -29.80 9.56
N LYS A 1030 -3.07 -30.51 10.49
CA LYS A 1030 -3.56 -31.79 11.02
C LYS A 1030 -4.41 -31.52 12.28
N LYS A 1031 -5.47 -32.29 12.51
CA LYS A 1031 -6.38 -32.09 13.64
C LYS A 1031 -5.63 -32.25 14.97
N GLY A 1032 -5.75 -31.25 15.84
CA GLY A 1032 -5.01 -31.19 17.11
C GLY A 1032 -3.58 -30.65 17.03
N ASP A 1033 -3.07 -30.31 15.84
CA ASP A 1033 -1.81 -29.59 15.67
C ASP A 1033 -2.00 -28.09 16.01
N PRO A 1034 -1.18 -27.48 16.89
CA PRO A 1034 -1.30 -26.06 17.23
C PRO A 1034 -0.92 -25.08 16.10
N SER A 1035 -0.59 -25.57 14.91
CA SER A 1035 -0.38 -24.77 13.69
C SER A 1035 -1.62 -24.58 12.80
N GLY A 1036 -2.77 -25.16 13.18
CA GLY A 1036 -4.08 -24.97 12.52
C GLY A 1036 -4.97 -23.93 13.19
#